data_AF-A0A972UPL9-F1
#
_entry.id   AF-A0A972UPL9-F1
#
_cell.length_a   1.000
_cell.length_b   1.000
_cell.length_c   1.000
_cell.angle_alpha   90.00
_cell.angle_beta   90.00
_cell.angle_gamma   90.00
#
_symmetry.space_group_name_H-M   'P 1'
#
loop_
_entity.id
_entity.type
_entity.pdbx_description
1 polymer ?
#
loop_
_entity_poly.entity_id
_entity_poly.type
_entity_poly.pdbx_seq_one_letter_code
_entity_poly.pdbx_strand_id
1 'polypeptide(L)'
;MKWLRRGLAGLALVLFVTAAGGYLWLRTSLPRLSGEITVAGSSAEIEIIRDRHAVPHIKAKTDEDAYFGLGYVHAQDRLFQMDFMRRLGAGKLSEVVGPATLGLDRMMRTLGLYRLAEKSVASLSPRAQRMLTAYSAGINSFLTGNAGILPPEFLVLGYRPTPWRPADSLVWARIMAMRLTGNWRTEALRASLSARLTPQQINELWPEEDSDVTPTVTGWAPGLKKFHPMFAHLLERWPREMLPMTASNSWIVDGAHSATGKPLLANDPHLGFRAPGLWYLARVESPGLTLTGATVPGVPYHILGQNGHIAWAITSTGSDTQDLFIERLDPTDARKYLTPDGARPFETRQETISVAGGPDVTITIRHTRHGPVLSDLEPGLASIAGSGHVVALSATTLREDDMTAEALYRINRARNWTDFRAALHLFHSPQQNITYADIAGNIGFTAPGRVPIRKAGDGTTPAPGWTGSHDWRGFIPFDDLPWVFNPPAGRIVNANNRIAPKSYPYNLGRNKTPAYRAERIQQMLESARQPYGMDGFKAMQTDTISLMARELIPLMTRIPPRNDRARHALESLRGWNWNMARDRPEPLIFIAWLRTFNRLLYGDDLGHALPAFWGLRPLFVRNVLRRDAKWCDDRSSEKVETCDALLQ
;
A
#
# COMPACT_ATOMS: atom_id res chain seq x y z
N MET A 1 7.15 -30.17 59.08
CA MET A 1 6.19 -30.67 58.04
C MET A 1 4.81 -30.03 58.09
N LYS A 2 3.93 -30.26 59.09
CA LYS A 2 2.52 -29.79 59.07
C LYS A 2 2.35 -28.29 58.77
N TRP A 3 3.13 -27.41 59.42
CA TRP A 3 3.11 -25.96 59.19
C TRP A 3 3.52 -25.57 57.77
N LEU A 4 4.56 -26.19 57.21
CA LEU A 4 5.00 -25.95 55.82
C LEU A 4 3.90 -26.30 54.81
N ARG A 5 3.19 -27.43 55.00
CA ARG A 5 2.05 -27.79 54.15
C ARG A 5 0.91 -26.78 54.23
N ARG A 6 0.61 -26.24 55.43
CA ARG A 6 -0.38 -25.16 55.61
C ARG A 6 0.05 -23.85 54.95
N GLY A 7 1.32 -23.46 55.08
CA GLY A 7 1.87 -22.27 54.42
C GLY A 7 1.83 -22.36 52.89
N LEU A 8 2.23 -23.50 52.33
CA LEU A 8 2.15 -23.76 50.88
C LEU A 8 0.70 -23.78 50.38
N ALA A 9 -0.24 -24.37 51.12
CA ALA A 9 -1.66 -24.35 50.77
C ALA A 9 -2.26 -22.92 50.84
N GLY A 10 -1.87 -22.12 51.83
CA GLY A 10 -2.26 -20.72 51.93
C GLY A 10 -1.71 -19.87 50.78
N LEU A 11 -0.43 -20.05 50.44
CA LEU A 11 0.20 -19.39 49.28
C LEU A 11 -0.47 -19.79 47.97
N ALA A 12 -0.76 -21.08 47.77
CA ALA A 12 -1.46 -21.58 46.59
C ALA A 12 -2.89 -21.00 46.48
N LEU A 13 -3.61 -20.87 47.60
CA LEU A 13 -4.93 -20.23 47.63
C LEU A 13 -4.86 -18.74 47.29
N VAL A 14 -3.90 -18.00 47.85
CA VAL A 14 -3.69 -16.58 47.52
C VAL A 14 -3.36 -16.41 46.04
N LEU A 15 -2.41 -17.19 45.50
CA LEU A 15 -2.07 -17.17 44.07
C LEU A 15 -3.27 -17.50 43.19
N PHE A 16 -4.08 -18.51 43.55
CA PHE A 16 -5.30 -18.86 42.82
C PHE A 16 -6.34 -17.73 42.84
N VAL A 17 -6.62 -17.14 44.01
CA VAL A 17 -7.57 -16.03 44.14
C VAL A 17 -7.07 -14.79 43.37
N THR A 18 -5.78 -14.47 43.42
CA THR A 18 -5.19 -13.37 42.66
C THR A 18 -5.26 -13.62 41.15
N ALA A 19 -4.94 -14.83 40.68
CA ALA A 19 -5.03 -15.19 39.26
C ALA A 19 -6.49 -15.21 38.75
N ALA A 20 -7.44 -15.72 39.55
CA ALA A 20 -8.86 -15.73 39.21
C ALA A 20 -9.44 -14.31 39.18
N GLY A 21 -9.12 -13.48 40.18
CA GLY A 21 -9.52 -12.07 40.21
C GLY A 21 -8.94 -11.28 39.04
N GLY A 22 -7.64 -11.47 38.74
CA GLY A 22 -6.98 -10.88 37.57
C GLY A 22 -7.60 -11.33 36.24
N TYR A 23 -7.95 -12.61 36.10
CA TYR A 23 -8.63 -13.13 34.90
C TYR A 23 -10.05 -12.57 34.74
N LEU A 24 -10.84 -12.47 35.81
CA LEU A 24 -12.18 -11.87 35.79
C LEU A 24 -12.11 -10.37 35.47
N TRP A 25 -11.12 -9.66 36.03
CA TRP A 25 -10.84 -8.26 35.71
C TRP A 25 -10.45 -8.08 34.24
N LEU A 26 -9.49 -8.89 33.74
CA LEU A 26 -9.10 -8.89 32.33
C LEU A 26 -10.27 -9.23 31.38
N ARG A 27 -11.20 -10.10 31.79
CA ARG A 27 -12.43 -10.38 31.02
C ARG A 27 -13.33 -9.15 30.84
N THR A 28 -13.21 -8.11 31.66
CA THR A 28 -13.96 -6.85 31.44
C THR A 28 -13.46 -6.04 30.23
N SER A 29 -12.31 -6.39 29.65
CA SER A 29 -11.83 -5.82 28.38
C SER A 29 -12.57 -6.38 27.15
N LEU A 30 -13.32 -7.47 27.29
CA LEU A 30 -14.04 -8.10 26.19
C LEU A 30 -15.28 -7.27 25.81
N PRO A 31 -15.55 -7.04 24.52
CA PRO A 31 -16.70 -6.26 24.08
C PRO A 31 -18.04 -6.93 24.40
N ARG A 32 -19.05 -6.13 24.74
CA ARG A 32 -20.44 -6.59 24.83
C ARG A 32 -21.04 -6.72 23.43
N LEU A 33 -21.11 -7.94 22.92
CA LEU A 33 -21.57 -8.24 21.55
C LEU A 33 -23.10 -8.47 21.44
N SER A 34 -23.85 -8.34 22.53
CA SER A 34 -25.28 -8.63 22.59
C SER A 34 -25.97 -7.86 23.73
N GLY A 35 -27.26 -7.54 23.54
CA GLY A 35 -28.07 -6.78 24.48
C GLY A 35 -28.12 -5.28 24.14
N GLU A 36 -28.96 -4.55 24.87
CA GLU A 36 -29.20 -3.12 24.65
C GLU A 36 -28.24 -2.24 25.47
N ILE A 37 -27.90 -1.07 24.91
CA ILE A 37 -27.10 -0.04 25.56
C ILE A 37 -27.61 1.36 25.19
N THR A 38 -27.76 2.23 26.18
CA THR A 38 -28.00 3.67 25.94
C THR A 38 -26.66 4.35 25.66
N VAL A 39 -26.56 5.03 24.52
CA VAL A 39 -25.35 5.73 24.06
C VAL A 39 -25.64 7.22 23.83
N ALA A 40 -24.62 8.07 23.97
CA ALA A 40 -24.75 9.50 23.73
C ALA A 40 -24.34 9.83 22.29
N GLY A 41 -25.19 10.58 21.58
CA GLY A 41 -24.89 11.11 20.25
C GLY A 41 -25.59 10.41 19.08
N SER A 42 -26.29 9.30 19.30
CA SER A 42 -27.26 8.75 18.34
C SER A 42 -28.59 9.52 18.41
N SER A 43 -29.18 9.85 17.27
CA SER A 43 -30.49 10.50 17.17
C SER A 43 -31.66 9.51 17.28
N ALA A 44 -31.40 8.24 16.96
CA ALA A 44 -32.37 7.16 16.99
C ALA A 44 -31.72 5.82 17.34
N GLU A 45 -32.56 4.80 17.50
CA GLU A 45 -32.18 3.39 17.60
C GLU A 45 -31.31 2.92 16.42
N ILE A 46 -30.26 2.15 16.73
CA ILE A 46 -29.32 1.54 15.78
C ILE A 46 -29.29 0.03 16.06
N GLU A 47 -29.73 -0.79 15.11
CA GLU A 47 -29.65 -2.25 15.21
C GLU A 47 -28.30 -2.73 14.69
N ILE A 48 -27.60 -3.56 15.46
CA ILE A 48 -26.29 -4.15 15.10
C ILE A 48 -26.39 -5.67 15.21
N ILE A 49 -26.71 -6.33 14.10
CA ILE A 49 -26.72 -7.80 14.01
C ILE A 49 -25.32 -8.27 13.62
N ARG A 50 -24.75 -9.26 14.31
CA ARG A 50 -23.50 -9.91 13.89
C ARG A 50 -23.77 -11.30 13.32
N ASP A 51 -23.16 -11.60 12.18
CA ASP A 51 -23.27 -12.92 11.55
C ASP A 51 -22.38 -13.98 12.24
N ARG A 52 -22.41 -15.22 11.74
CA ARG A 52 -21.58 -16.33 12.24
C ARG A 52 -20.06 -16.12 12.11
N HIS A 53 -19.64 -15.13 11.33
CA HIS A 53 -18.25 -14.70 11.16
C HIS A 53 -17.95 -13.36 11.88
N ALA A 54 -18.87 -12.94 12.77
CA ALA A 54 -18.87 -11.68 13.53
C ALA A 54 -18.95 -10.39 12.69
N VAL A 55 -19.28 -10.48 11.41
CA VAL A 55 -19.49 -9.32 10.51
C VAL A 55 -20.72 -8.54 10.98
N PRO A 56 -20.60 -7.23 11.28
CA PRO A 56 -21.74 -6.42 11.66
C PRO A 56 -22.59 -6.00 10.45
N HIS A 57 -23.90 -6.10 10.65
CA HIS A 57 -24.96 -5.55 9.83
C HIS A 57 -25.61 -4.43 10.65
N ILE A 58 -25.28 -3.20 10.31
CA ILE A 58 -25.66 -1.98 11.04
C ILE A 58 -26.85 -1.36 10.29
N LYS A 59 -27.99 -1.24 10.95
CA LYS A 59 -29.18 -0.55 10.41
C LYS A 59 -29.51 0.64 11.29
N ALA A 60 -29.79 1.79 10.68
CA ALA A 60 -30.24 2.97 11.40
C ALA A 60 -31.29 3.76 10.63
N LYS A 61 -31.97 4.68 11.32
CA LYS A 61 -33.01 5.53 10.73
C LYS A 61 -32.45 6.77 10.00
N THR A 62 -31.16 7.07 10.15
CA THR A 62 -30.46 8.18 9.47
C THR A 62 -29.08 7.75 8.93
N ASP A 63 -28.52 8.51 7.99
CA ASP A 63 -27.13 8.36 7.56
C ASP A 63 -26.16 8.59 8.72
N GLU A 64 -26.35 9.67 9.48
CA GLU A 64 -25.55 10.05 10.63
C GLU A 64 -25.48 8.91 11.68
N ASP A 65 -26.62 8.30 12.04
CA ASP A 65 -26.68 7.17 12.98
C ASP A 65 -26.03 5.89 12.43
N ALA A 66 -26.17 5.61 11.13
CA ALA A 66 -25.53 4.44 10.51
C ALA A 66 -23.98 4.57 10.53
N TYR A 67 -23.47 5.79 10.34
CA TYR A 67 -22.05 6.10 10.44
C TYR A 67 -21.55 6.10 11.91
N PHE A 68 -22.37 6.58 12.85
CA PHE A 68 -22.11 6.43 14.30
C PHE A 68 -21.99 4.96 14.69
N GLY A 69 -22.92 4.10 14.26
CA GLY A 69 -22.88 2.66 14.50
C GLY A 69 -21.60 2.02 13.97
N LEU A 70 -21.16 2.39 12.76
CA LEU A 70 -19.90 1.91 12.18
C LEU A 70 -18.67 2.33 13.02
N GLY A 71 -18.66 3.56 13.51
CA GLY A 71 -17.63 4.04 14.43
C GLY A 71 -17.60 3.27 15.75
N TYR A 72 -18.78 2.99 16.31
CA TYR A 72 -18.93 2.23 17.54
C TYR A 72 -18.40 0.79 17.39
N VAL A 73 -18.77 0.05 16.34
CA VAL A 73 -18.29 -1.34 16.15
C VAL A 73 -16.81 -1.43 15.79
N HIS A 74 -16.28 -0.47 15.01
CA HIS A 74 -14.85 -0.39 14.76
C HIS A 74 -14.07 -0.21 16.06
N ALA A 75 -14.50 0.69 16.95
CA ALA A 75 -13.89 0.85 18.27
C ALA A 75 -14.07 -0.41 19.14
N GLN A 76 -15.28 -0.97 19.20
CA GLN A 76 -15.61 -2.17 19.96
C GLN A 76 -14.69 -3.36 19.63
N ASP A 77 -14.35 -3.55 18.35
CA ASP A 77 -13.55 -4.70 17.92
C ASP A 77 -12.05 -4.42 17.83
N ARG A 78 -11.64 -3.17 17.55
CA ARG A 78 -10.29 -2.85 17.05
C ARG A 78 -9.66 -1.57 17.63
N LEU A 79 -10.13 -1.07 18.78
CA LEU A 79 -9.68 0.20 19.37
C LEU A 79 -8.15 0.38 19.40
N PHE A 80 -7.37 -0.62 19.83
CA PHE A 80 -5.91 -0.50 19.89
C PHE A 80 -5.26 -0.39 18.50
N GLN A 81 -5.73 -1.18 17.52
CA GLN A 81 -5.30 -1.09 16.12
C GLN A 81 -5.56 0.32 15.55
N MET A 82 -6.69 0.93 15.91
CA MET A 82 -7.08 2.28 15.49
C MET A 82 -6.21 3.36 16.15
N ASP A 83 -5.99 3.30 17.47
CA ASP A 83 -5.17 4.28 18.18
C ASP A 83 -3.71 4.25 17.69
N PHE A 84 -3.12 3.06 17.57
CA PHE A 84 -1.77 2.87 17.03
C PHE A 84 -1.64 3.43 15.60
N MET A 85 -2.66 3.24 14.76
CA MET A 85 -2.67 3.75 13.39
C MET A 85 -2.71 5.28 13.34
N ARG A 86 -3.59 5.96 14.10
CA ARG A 86 -3.60 7.43 14.13
C ARG A 86 -2.33 8.00 14.76
N ARG A 87 -1.75 7.32 15.76
CA ARG A 87 -0.46 7.69 16.37
C ARG A 87 0.69 7.61 15.38
N LEU A 88 0.74 6.56 14.56
CA LEU A 88 1.70 6.46 13.45
C LEU A 88 1.54 7.66 12.49
N GLY A 89 0.31 7.93 12.01
CA GLY A 89 0.06 9.05 11.09
C GLY A 89 0.36 10.44 11.67
N ALA A 90 0.18 10.59 12.98
CA ALA A 90 0.42 11.82 13.73
C ALA A 90 1.87 12.00 14.20
N GLY A 91 2.74 11.00 14.06
CA GLY A 91 4.06 11.00 14.70
C GLY A 91 3.95 11.12 16.23
N LYS A 92 3.22 10.18 16.83
CA LYS A 92 2.88 10.11 18.27
C LYS A 92 3.02 8.70 18.84
N LEU A 93 3.88 7.85 18.25
CA LEU A 93 4.17 6.53 18.80
C LEU A 93 5.16 6.58 19.96
N SER A 94 6.14 7.49 19.94
CA SER A 94 7.14 7.64 21.01
C SER A 94 6.54 8.14 22.32
N GLU A 95 5.38 8.81 22.28
CA GLU A 95 4.58 9.15 23.46
C GLU A 95 4.18 7.93 24.31
N VAL A 96 4.15 6.72 23.72
CA VAL A 96 3.65 5.49 24.35
C VAL A 96 4.55 4.26 24.17
N VAL A 97 5.47 4.25 23.20
CA VAL A 97 6.47 3.20 22.95
C VAL A 97 7.90 3.67 23.30
N GLY A 98 8.12 4.96 23.50
CA GLY A 98 9.42 5.52 23.87
C GLY A 98 10.42 5.66 22.70
N PRO A 99 11.74 5.61 22.97
CA PRO A 99 12.76 5.98 21.98
C PRO A 99 12.79 5.11 20.71
N ALA A 100 12.33 3.87 20.78
CA ALA A 100 12.37 2.91 19.66
C ALA A 100 11.58 3.37 18.42
N THR A 101 10.56 4.21 18.60
CA THR A 101 9.73 4.74 17.51
C THR A 101 10.09 6.16 17.08
N LEU A 102 11.13 6.78 17.66
CA LEU A 102 11.44 8.19 17.43
C LEU A 102 11.78 8.50 15.97
N GLY A 103 12.40 7.56 15.25
CA GLY A 103 12.65 7.67 13.80
C GLY A 103 11.37 7.71 12.97
N LEU A 104 10.36 6.89 13.32
CA LEU A 104 9.05 6.90 12.69
C LEU A 104 8.33 8.22 12.96
N ASP A 105 8.33 8.71 14.20
CA ASP A 105 7.66 9.96 14.55
C ASP A 105 8.30 11.16 13.85
N ARG A 106 9.65 11.25 13.82
CA ARG A 106 10.39 12.27 13.06
C ARG A 106 10.02 12.25 11.56
N MET A 107 9.97 11.07 10.94
CA MET A 107 9.53 10.91 9.55
C MET A 107 8.10 11.44 9.36
N MET A 108 7.17 11.08 10.24
CA MET A 108 5.76 11.42 10.09
C MET A 108 5.45 12.89 10.36
N ARG A 109 6.16 13.55 11.29
CA ARG A 109 6.11 15.01 11.47
C ARG A 109 6.67 15.75 10.25
N THR A 110 7.80 15.30 9.71
CA THR A 110 8.44 15.91 8.53
C THR A 110 7.57 15.81 7.28
N LEU A 111 6.92 14.66 7.05
CA LEU A 111 5.90 14.51 6.00
C LEU A 111 4.61 15.31 6.31
N GLY A 112 4.33 15.57 7.59
CA GLY A 112 3.19 16.37 8.05
C GLY A 112 1.82 15.76 7.75
N LEU A 113 1.73 14.43 7.61
CA LEU A 113 0.54 13.74 7.09
C LEU A 113 -0.75 14.07 7.88
N TYR A 114 -0.64 14.20 9.20
CA TYR A 114 -1.78 14.54 10.06
C TYR A 114 -2.25 16.00 9.90
N ARG A 115 -1.31 16.97 9.84
CA ARG A 115 -1.61 18.38 9.54
C ARG A 115 -2.31 18.52 8.18
N LEU A 116 -1.90 17.71 7.21
CA LEU A 116 -2.53 17.63 5.89
C LEU A 116 -3.91 16.95 5.95
N ALA A 117 -4.12 15.96 6.83
CA ALA A 117 -5.42 15.35 7.07
C ALA A 117 -6.40 16.33 7.75
N GLU A 118 -5.94 17.16 8.70
CA GLU A 118 -6.74 18.25 9.29
C GLU A 118 -7.20 19.27 8.25
N LYS A 119 -6.30 19.70 7.35
CA LYS A 119 -6.67 20.55 6.20
C LYS A 119 -7.66 19.85 5.27
N SER A 120 -7.49 18.56 5.00
CA SER A 120 -8.44 17.78 4.20
C SER A 120 -9.84 17.71 4.80
N VAL A 121 -9.99 17.62 6.13
CA VAL A 121 -11.33 17.66 6.78
C VAL A 121 -12.05 18.98 6.46
N ALA A 122 -11.34 20.11 6.58
CA ALA A 122 -11.91 21.43 6.38
C ALA A 122 -12.37 21.71 4.94
N SER A 123 -11.78 21.03 3.95
CA SER A 123 -12.14 21.19 2.54
C SER A 123 -13.26 20.25 2.04
N LEU A 124 -13.74 19.29 2.85
CA LEU A 124 -14.82 18.39 2.43
C LEU A 124 -16.18 19.09 2.38
N SER A 125 -17.14 18.49 1.66
CA SER A 125 -18.53 18.97 1.66
C SER A 125 -19.15 18.91 3.07
N PRO A 126 -20.10 19.79 3.41
CA PRO A 126 -20.77 19.76 4.71
C PRO A 126 -21.44 18.42 5.06
N ARG A 127 -21.84 17.61 4.06
CA ARG A 127 -22.41 16.27 4.31
C ARG A 127 -21.31 15.24 4.61
N ALA A 128 -20.19 15.24 3.88
CA ALA A 128 -19.04 14.39 4.21
C ALA A 128 -18.44 14.72 5.58
N GLN A 129 -18.35 16.01 5.95
CA GLN A 129 -17.94 16.43 7.30
C GLN A 129 -18.87 15.89 8.38
N ARG A 130 -20.20 15.93 8.20
CA ARG A 130 -21.16 15.33 9.15
C ARG A 130 -20.96 13.83 9.32
N MET A 131 -20.75 13.07 8.24
CA MET A 131 -20.49 11.63 8.31
C MET A 131 -19.23 11.30 9.12
N LEU A 132 -18.14 12.03 8.91
CA LEU A 132 -16.90 11.88 9.68
C LEU A 132 -17.08 12.23 11.16
N THR A 133 -17.86 13.28 11.46
CA THR A 133 -18.16 13.68 12.84
C THR A 133 -19.05 12.66 13.54
N ALA A 134 -20.10 12.14 12.89
CA ALA A 134 -20.97 11.11 13.46
C ALA A 134 -20.22 9.79 13.72
N TYR A 135 -19.39 9.36 12.76
CA TYR A 135 -18.47 8.24 12.93
C TYR A 135 -17.48 8.43 14.09
N SER A 136 -16.91 9.64 14.22
CA SER A 136 -16.03 9.98 15.35
C SER A 136 -16.79 9.96 16.69
N ALA A 137 -18.04 10.42 16.71
CA ALA A 137 -18.90 10.37 17.90
C ALA A 137 -19.21 8.92 18.32
N GLY A 138 -19.42 8.00 17.38
CA GLY A 138 -19.58 6.57 17.67
C GLY A 138 -18.37 5.96 18.39
N ILE A 139 -17.15 6.25 17.89
CA ILE A 139 -15.90 5.84 18.55
C ILE A 139 -15.80 6.44 19.96
N ASN A 140 -16.11 7.73 20.08
CA ASN A 140 -16.05 8.44 21.36
C ASN A 140 -17.08 7.92 22.37
N SER A 141 -18.28 7.53 21.94
CA SER A 141 -19.29 6.93 22.81
C SER A 141 -18.92 5.50 23.25
N PHE A 142 -18.11 4.76 22.48
CA PHE A 142 -17.49 3.53 22.98
C PHE A 142 -16.43 3.84 24.04
N LEU A 143 -15.57 4.83 23.78
CA LEU A 143 -14.51 5.25 24.70
C LEU A 143 -15.02 5.77 26.06
N THR A 144 -16.16 6.46 26.09
CA THR A 144 -16.76 6.96 27.35
C THR A 144 -17.73 5.95 27.97
N GLY A 145 -18.43 5.15 27.17
CA GLY A 145 -19.42 4.18 27.64
C GLY A 145 -18.86 2.84 28.14
N ASN A 146 -17.60 2.51 27.81
CA ASN A 146 -17.00 1.27 28.29
C ASN A 146 -16.60 1.37 29.78
N ALA A 147 -17.45 0.84 30.65
CA ALA A 147 -17.19 0.69 32.09
C ALA A 147 -16.22 -0.45 32.45
N GLY A 148 -15.82 -1.28 31.48
CA GLY A 148 -14.75 -2.25 31.63
C GLY A 148 -13.36 -1.62 31.50
N ILE A 149 -12.31 -2.43 31.64
CA ILE A 149 -10.95 -1.95 31.33
C ILE A 149 -10.73 -1.85 29.82
N LEU A 150 -9.74 -1.06 29.41
CA LEU A 150 -9.30 -0.98 28.01
C LEU A 150 -8.63 -2.30 27.57
N PRO A 151 -8.52 -2.57 26.25
CA PRO A 151 -7.73 -3.68 25.73
C PRO A 151 -6.34 -3.77 26.37
N PRO A 152 -5.82 -4.98 26.69
CA PRO A 152 -4.63 -5.14 27.52
C PRO A 152 -3.38 -4.40 27.06
N GLU A 153 -3.25 -4.13 25.76
CA GLU A 153 -2.14 -3.37 25.18
C GLU A 153 -2.03 -1.94 25.74
N PHE A 154 -3.17 -1.29 26.03
CA PHE A 154 -3.20 0.02 26.70
C PHE A 154 -2.70 -0.05 28.16
N LEU A 155 -2.94 -1.18 28.84
CA LEU A 155 -2.49 -1.41 30.22
C LEU A 155 -0.98 -1.69 30.25
N VAL A 156 -0.48 -2.51 29.32
CA VAL A 156 0.95 -2.82 29.15
C VAL A 156 1.76 -1.58 28.80
N LEU A 157 1.22 -0.69 27.96
CA LEU A 157 1.84 0.58 27.58
C LEU A 157 1.48 1.75 28.52
N GLY A 158 0.73 1.50 29.60
CA GLY A 158 0.48 2.46 30.68
C GLY A 158 -0.31 3.73 30.31
N TYR A 159 -1.14 3.72 29.25
CA TYR A 159 -1.82 4.92 28.76
C TYR A 159 -3.31 4.72 28.45
N ARG A 160 -4.03 5.84 28.24
CA ARG A 160 -5.41 5.86 27.72
C ARG A 160 -5.47 6.61 26.38
N PRO A 161 -6.24 6.15 25.39
CA PRO A 161 -6.42 6.86 24.13
C PRO A 161 -7.21 8.17 24.35
N THR A 162 -6.86 9.21 23.60
CA THR A 162 -7.62 10.47 23.56
C THR A 162 -8.93 10.32 22.76
N PRO A 163 -9.88 11.26 22.84
CA PRO A 163 -11.03 11.27 21.93
C PRO A 163 -10.60 11.24 20.45
N TRP A 164 -11.38 10.54 19.62
CA TRP A 164 -11.21 10.45 18.17
C TRP A 164 -11.67 11.71 17.47
N ARG A 165 -10.90 12.18 16.50
CA ARG A 165 -11.18 13.35 15.65
C ARG A 165 -11.38 12.93 14.19
N PRO A 166 -12.17 13.66 13.39
CA PRO A 166 -12.27 13.44 11.93
C PRO A 166 -10.94 13.30 11.18
N ALA A 167 -9.90 14.02 11.62
CA ALA A 167 -8.55 13.93 11.03
C ALA A 167 -7.85 12.58 11.28
N ASP A 168 -8.16 11.91 12.40
CA ASP A 168 -7.63 10.57 12.73
C ASP A 168 -8.12 9.52 11.71
N SER A 169 -9.31 9.72 11.14
CA SER A 169 -9.84 8.90 10.04
C SER A 169 -9.17 9.19 8.70
N LEU A 170 -8.84 10.45 8.42
CA LEU A 170 -8.26 10.85 7.12
C LEU A 170 -6.76 10.62 7.02
N VAL A 171 -6.01 10.62 8.14
CA VAL A 171 -4.57 10.37 8.10
C VAL A 171 -4.24 8.96 7.59
N TRP A 172 -5.13 7.98 7.81
CA TRP A 172 -4.99 6.62 7.27
C TRP A 172 -4.76 6.60 5.76
N ALA A 173 -5.55 7.36 5.00
CA ALA A 173 -5.46 7.40 3.54
C ALA A 173 -4.10 7.92 3.07
N ARG A 174 -3.54 8.93 3.77
CA ARG A 174 -2.21 9.49 3.47
C ARG A 174 -1.06 8.57 3.89
N ILE A 175 -1.19 7.82 4.99
CA ILE A 175 -0.24 6.72 5.33
C ILE A 175 -0.27 5.67 4.23
N MET A 176 -1.47 5.23 3.80
CA MET A 176 -1.60 4.21 2.77
C MET A 176 -1.09 4.67 1.41
N ALA A 177 -1.31 5.93 1.03
CA ALA A 177 -0.69 6.52 -0.16
C ALA A 177 0.84 6.37 -0.14
N MET A 178 1.51 6.79 0.94
CA MET A 178 2.96 6.65 1.14
C MET A 178 3.48 5.19 1.23
N ARG A 179 2.57 4.21 1.33
CA ARG A 179 2.85 2.75 1.32
C ARG A 179 2.44 2.06 0.01
N LEU A 180 1.59 2.70 -0.80
CA LEU A 180 1.14 2.23 -2.12
C LEU A 180 2.04 2.77 -3.25
N THR A 181 2.75 3.88 -3.01
CA THR A 181 3.73 4.47 -3.93
C THR A 181 5.17 4.19 -3.47
N GLY A 182 6.12 4.22 -4.41
CA GLY A 182 7.52 3.80 -4.15
C GLY A 182 8.57 4.46 -5.04
N ASN A 183 8.22 5.53 -5.74
CA ASN A 183 9.03 6.15 -6.79
C ASN A 183 10.29 6.78 -6.20
N TRP A 184 10.15 7.66 -5.20
CA TRP A 184 11.28 8.29 -4.51
C TRP A 184 12.27 7.28 -3.89
N ARG A 185 11.79 6.12 -3.41
CA ARG A 185 12.65 5.02 -2.92
C ARG A 185 13.45 4.37 -4.05
N THR A 186 12.83 4.24 -5.22
CA THR A 186 13.44 3.65 -6.42
C THR A 186 14.38 4.62 -7.11
N GLU A 187 14.05 5.93 -7.14
CA GLU A 187 14.95 7.01 -7.54
C GLU A 187 16.19 7.04 -6.66
N ALA A 188 16.01 7.02 -5.33
CA ALA A 188 17.11 6.92 -4.38
C ALA A 188 17.96 5.67 -4.62
N LEU A 189 17.35 4.49 -4.88
CA LEU A 189 18.08 3.25 -5.16
C LEU A 189 18.82 3.28 -6.51
N ARG A 190 18.28 3.94 -7.54
CA ARG A 190 18.96 4.12 -8.83
C ARG A 190 20.12 5.11 -8.72
N ALA A 191 19.90 6.26 -8.09
CA ALA A 191 20.95 7.20 -7.75
C ALA A 191 22.04 6.54 -6.90
N SER A 192 21.65 5.64 -5.99
CA SER A 192 22.60 4.90 -5.17
C SER A 192 23.46 3.95 -6.02
N LEU A 193 22.84 2.95 -6.66
CA LEU A 193 23.52 1.92 -7.42
C LEU A 193 24.45 2.44 -8.51
N SER A 194 24.16 3.62 -9.04
CA SER A 194 24.93 4.28 -10.08
C SER A 194 26.37 4.65 -9.70
N ALA A 195 26.79 4.45 -8.45
CA ALA A 195 28.20 4.44 -8.06
C ALA A 195 29.01 3.25 -8.61
N ARG A 196 28.33 2.13 -8.86
CA ARG A 196 28.94 0.83 -9.20
C ARG A 196 28.50 0.32 -10.56
N LEU A 197 27.30 0.69 -10.98
CA LEU A 197 26.64 0.18 -12.17
C LEU A 197 26.53 1.23 -13.26
N THR A 198 26.75 0.81 -14.49
CA THR A 198 26.47 1.63 -15.67
C THR A 198 24.97 1.95 -15.80
N PRO A 199 24.58 3.03 -16.48
CA PRO A 199 23.16 3.31 -16.79
C PRO A 199 22.46 2.19 -17.57
N GLN A 200 23.21 1.32 -18.27
CA GLN A 200 22.66 0.13 -18.90
C GLN A 200 22.31 -0.94 -17.86
N GLN A 201 23.25 -1.35 -17.01
CA GLN A 201 23.00 -2.32 -15.93
C GLN A 201 21.85 -1.87 -15.02
N ILE A 202 21.74 -0.57 -14.73
CA ILE A 202 20.62 -0.02 -13.96
C ILE A 202 19.29 -0.21 -14.69
N ASN A 203 19.22 0.01 -16.00
CA ASN A 203 18.00 -0.25 -16.75
C ASN A 203 17.69 -1.76 -16.87
N GLU A 204 18.72 -2.61 -16.86
CA GLU A 204 18.53 -4.07 -16.86
C GLU A 204 17.89 -4.57 -15.56
N LEU A 205 18.27 -4.02 -14.39
CA LEU A 205 17.70 -4.36 -13.07
C LEU A 205 16.19 -4.03 -12.92
N TRP A 206 15.69 -3.03 -13.64
CA TRP A 206 14.25 -2.75 -13.78
C TRP A 206 13.87 -2.87 -15.25
N PRO A 207 13.86 -4.11 -15.79
CA PRO A 207 13.61 -4.31 -17.20
C PRO A 207 12.18 -3.88 -17.52
N GLU A 208 11.99 -3.24 -18.67
CA GLU A 208 10.66 -2.85 -19.10
C GLU A 208 9.79 -4.11 -19.34
N GLU A 209 8.57 -4.05 -18.83
CA GLU A 209 7.58 -5.12 -18.98
C GLU A 209 7.21 -5.23 -20.47
N ASP A 210 7.46 -6.37 -21.09
CA ASP A 210 7.50 -6.52 -22.54
C ASP A 210 6.40 -7.40 -23.15
N SER A 211 5.56 -8.05 -22.34
CA SER A 211 4.53 -8.97 -22.82
C SER A 211 3.52 -8.34 -23.79
N ASP A 212 2.89 -9.20 -24.59
CA ASP A 212 1.80 -8.84 -25.52
C ASP A 212 0.42 -8.84 -24.83
N VAL A 213 0.39 -8.87 -23.49
CA VAL A 213 -0.84 -8.75 -22.70
C VAL A 213 -1.55 -7.46 -23.06
N THR A 214 -2.84 -7.56 -23.36
CA THR A 214 -3.66 -6.40 -23.69
C THR A 214 -3.61 -5.41 -22.51
N PRO A 215 -3.03 -4.21 -22.68
CA PRO A 215 -3.04 -3.20 -21.63
C PRO A 215 -4.48 -2.79 -21.35
N THR A 216 -4.78 -2.33 -20.13
CA THR A 216 -6.18 -2.04 -19.76
C THR A 216 -6.83 -0.90 -20.60
N VAL A 217 -6.05 -0.09 -21.35
CA VAL A 217 -6.43 1.02 -22.28
C VAL A 217 -5.39 1.13 -23.45
N THR A 218 -5.53 1.97 -24.52
CA THR A 218 -4.94 1.68 -25.89
C THR A 218 -4.18 2.68 -26.86
N GLY A 219 -4.04 4.04 -26.75
CA GLY A 219 -3.39 4.90 -27.82
C GLY A 219 -2.10 5.78 -27.55
N TRP A 220 -1.55 6.50 -28.58
CA TRP A 220 -0.51 7.62 -28.64
C TRP A 220 1.04 7.42 -28.99
N ALA A 221 1.99 8.35 -28.66
CA ALA A 221 3.45 8.36 -29.06
C ALA A 221 4.51 9.16 -28.16
N PRO A 222 5.88 9.08 -28.35
CA PRO A 222 6.92 9.54 -27.36
C PRO A 222 8.25 10.30 -27.81
N GLY A 223 9.15 10.72 -26.87
CA GLY A 223 10.53 11.29 -27.07
C GLY A 223 11.42 11.43 -25.77
N LEU A 224 12.79 11.55 -25.79
CA LEU A 224 13.68 11.24 -24.61
C LEU A 224 15.17 11.75 -24.52
N LYS A 225 15.83 11.60 -23.31
CA LYS A 225 17.30 11.49 -22.88
C LYS A 225 17.77 12.51 -21.78
N LYS A 226 18.80 12.37 -20.88
CA LYS A 226 19.62 11.29 -20.21
C LYS A 226 20.50 11.90 -19.03
N PHE A 227 21.44 11.15 -18.40
CA PHE A 227 22.51 11.52 -17.37
C PHE A 227 22.04 11.64 -15.87
N HIS A 228 22.81 11.51 -14.74
CA HIS A 228 24.22 11.13 -14.37
C HIS A 228 24.33 10.59 -12.88
N PRO A 229 25.47 10.04 -12.34
CA PRO A 229 25.45 9.17 -11.12
C PRO A 229 26.45 9.37 -9.92
N MET A 230 26.21 8.69 -8.75
CA MET A 230 27.18 7.95 -7.86
C MET A 230 26.91 7.86 -6.29
N PHE A 231 25.96 7.07 -5.70
CA PHE A 231 25.74 7.09 -4.19
C PHE A 231 25.26 5.81 -3.38
N ALA A 232 25.82 4.59 -3.53
CA ALA A 232 25.18 3.27 -3.21
C ALA A 232 24.45 2.95 -1.86
N HIS A 233 24.86 3.47 -0.70
CA HIS A 233 24.83 2.68 0.56
C HIS A 233 23.52 2.61 1.39
N LEU A 234 22.41 3.24 0.99
CA LEU A 234 21.53 3.84 2.01
C LEU A 234 20.31 3.07 2.57
N LEU A 235 19.71 2.20 1.78
CA LEU A 235 18.28 1.88 1.94
C LEU A 235 17.95 0.84 3.02
N GLU A 236 18.95 0.40 3.79
CA GLU A 236 18.84 -0.62 4.83
C GLU A 236 18.16 -0.12 6.13
N ARG A 237 18.07 1.22 6.33
CA ARG A 237 17.59 1.83 7.58
C ARG A 237 16.10 2.17 7.64
N TRP A 238 15.37 2.09 6.52
CA TRP A 238 13.95 2.48 6.51
C TRP A 238 13.07 1.43 7.23
N PRO A 239 12.11 1.83 8.09
CA PRO A 239 11.17 0.91 8.73
C PRO A 239 10.45 0.01 7.71
N ARG A 240 10.60 -1.32 7.88
CA ARG A 240 10.12 -2.34 6.93
C ARG A 240 8.59 -2.32 6.77
N GLU A 241 7.91 -1.85 7.80
CA GLU A 241 6.46 -1.70 7.92
C GLU A 241 5.92 -0.69 6.88
N MET A 242 6.76 0.26 6.48
CA MET A 242 6.48 1.32 5.50
C MET A 242 6.89 0.95 4.07
N LEU A 243 7.47 -0.23 3.82
CA LEU A 243 7.78 -0.70 2.47
C LEU A 243 6.50 -1.12 1.71
N PRO A 244 6.46 -0.91 0.37
CA PRO A 244 5.35 -1.36 -0.46
C PRO A 244 5.40 -2.88 -0.64
N MET A 245 4.58 -3.59 0.14
CA MET A 245 4.21 -4.99 -0.11
C MET A 245 2.75 -5.03 -0.57
N THR A 246 2.54 -4.75 -1.85
CA THR A 246 1.20 -4.59 -2.44
C THR A 246 1.12 -5.32 -3.79
N ALA A 247 0.18 -6.26 -3.87
CA ALA A 247 -0.38 -6.75 -5.12
C ALA A 247 -1.91 -6.74 -4.98
N SER A 248 -2.64 -6.89 -6.08
CA SER A 248 -4.08 -7.10 -6.06
C SER A 248 -4.54 -7.70 -7.38
N ASN A 249 -5.62 -8.48 -7.37
CA ASN A 249 -6.36 -8.85 -8.56
C ASN A 249 -7.71 -8.14 -8.60
N SER A 250 -8.20 -7.78 -9.78
CA SER A 250 -9.61 -7.57 -10.06
C SER A 250 -9.93 -7.98 -11.49
N TRP A 251 -11.10 -8.55 -11.69
CA TRP A 251 -11.66 -8.80 -13.02
C TRP A 251 -13.17 -8.65 -13.02
N ILE A 252 -13.70 -8.34 -14.19
CA ILE A 252 -15.12 -8.11 -14.44
C ILE A 252 -15.50 -8.83 -15.73
N VAL A 253 -16.70 -9.39 -15.78
CA VAL A 253 -17.39 -9.79 -17.01
C VAL A 253 -18.78 -9.16 -17.01
N ASP A 254 -19.30 -8.82 -18.18
CA ASP A 254 -20.62 -8.20 -18.33
C ASP A 254 -21.79 -9.20 -18.16
N GLY A 255 -23.02 -8.72 -18.42
CA GLY A 255 -24.23 -9.55 -18.35
C GLY A 255 -24.35 -10.62 -19.45
N ALA A 256 -23.79 -10.41 -20.65
CA ALA A 256 -23.86 -11.39 -21.74
C ALA A 256 -22.94 -12.59 -21.50
N HIS A 257 -21.83 -12.36 -20.80
CA HIS A 257 -20.87 -13.37 -20.41
C HIS A 257 -21.23 -14.09 -19.09
N SER A 258 -22.14 -13.53 -18.29
CA SER A 258 -22.49 -13.99 -16.94
C SER A 258 -23.72 -14.91 -16.90
N ALA A 259 -23.68 -15.94 -16.06
CA ALA A 259 -24.77 -16.89 -15.86
C ALA A 259 -26.01 -16.27 -15.18
N THR A 260 -25.91 -15.04 -14.68
CA THR A 260 -27.02 -14.29 -14.06
C THR A 260 -27.66 -13.27 -15.01
N GLY A 261 -27.13 -13.07 -16.21
CA GLY A 261 -27.51 -11.94 -17.08
C GLY A 261 -27.06 -10.57 -16.56
N LYS A 262 -26.27 -10.52 -15.47
CA LYS A 262 -25.75 -9.31 -14.84
C LYS A 262 -24.25 -9.42 -14.55
N PRO A 263 -23.49 -8.30 -14.57
CA PRO A 263 -22.05 -8.34 -14.41
C PRO A 263 -21.58 -9.08 -13.16
N LEU A 264 -20.49 -9.83 -13.28
CA LEU A 264 -19.77 -10.40 -12.15
C LEU A 264 -18.44 -9.67 -11.98
N LEU A 265 -18.18 -9.19 -10.76
CA LEU A 265 -16.96 -8.48 -10.39
C LEU A 265 -16.26 -9.26 -9.27
N ALA A 266 -14.95 -9.49 -9.43
CA ALA A 266 -14.08 -10.04 -8.40
C ALA A 266 -13.00 -9.03 -7.99
N ASN A 267 -12.59 -9.11 -6.72
CA ASN A 267 -11.44 -8.37 -6.21
C ASN A 267 -10.76 -9.14 -5.09
N ASP A 268 -9.44 -9.09 -5.07
CA ASP A 268 -8.58 -9.78 -4.10
C ASP A 268 -7.33 -8.91 -3.84
N PRO A 269 -7.34 -8.08 -2.78
CA PRO A 269 -6.26 -7.14 -2.46
C PRO A 269 -5.16 -7.78 -1.59
N HIS A 270 -4.05 -8.17 -2.21
CA HIS A 270 -2.88 -8.78 -1.56
C HIS A 270 -2.04 -7.75 -0.79
N LEU A 271 -2.42 -7.53 0.46
CA LEU A 271 -1.66 -6.79 1.46
C LEU A 271 -1.10 -7.77 2.50
N GLY A 272 0.09 -7.48 3.05
CA GLY A 272 0.78 -8.41 3.96
C GLY A 272 -0.06 -8.84 5.16
N PHE A 273 -0.13 -10.16 5.40
CA PHE A 273 -0.90 -10.77 6.48
C PHE A 273 -0.52 -10.21 7.86
N ARG A 274 -1.53 -9.92 8.68
CA ARG A 274 -1.42 -9.38 10.04
C ARG A 274 -2.56 -9.91 10.91
N ALA A 275 -2.30 -10.05 12.21
CA ALA A 275 -3.33 -10.27 13.22
C ALA A 275 -3.29 -9.09 14.21
N PRO A 276 -4.37 -8.30 14.36
CA PRO A 276 -5.59 -8.30 13.53
C PRO A 276 -5.33 -7.86 12.08
N GLY A 277 -6.21 -8.30 11.16
CA GLY A 277 -6.13 -7.96 9.73
C GLY A 277 -6.47 -6.49 9.44
N LEU A 278 -6.05 -5.98 8.28
CA LEU A 278 -6.35 -4.60 7.85
C LEU A 278 -7.84 -4.41 7.53
N TRP A 279 -8.37 -5.27 6.66
CA TRP A 279 -9.76 -5.19 6.21
C TRP A 279 -10.72 -5.56 7.34
N TYR A 280 -11.85 -4.85 7.36
CA TYR A 280 -12.99 -5.13 8.23
C TYR A 280 -14.22 -5.21 7.32
N LEU A 281 -14.96 -6.31 7.38
CA LEU A 281 -16.18 -6.45 6.60
C LEU A 281 -17.34 -5.85 7.38
N ALA A 282 -18.20 -5.08 6.72
CA ALA A 282 -19.40 -4.51 7.33
C ALA A 282 -20.51 -4.34 6.29
N ARG A 283 -21.76 -4.48 6.74
CA ARG A 283 -22.95 -3.98 6.05
C ARG A 283 -23.52 -2.79 6.83
N VAL A 284 -23.84 -1.71 6.14
CA VAL A 284 -24.33 -0.46 6.73
C VAL A 284 -25.55 0.02 5.94
N GLU A 285 -26.66 0.30 6.63
CA GLU A 285 -27.96 0.53 6.02
C GLU A 285 -28.70 1.71 6.68
N SER A 286 -29.17 2.64 5.85
CA SER A 286 -30.04 3.77 6.21
C SER A 286 -31.05 4.02 5.06
N PRO A 287 -32.10 4.84 5.24
CA PRO A 287 -33.10 5.07 4.18
C PRO A 287 -32.48 5.63 2.89
N GLY A 288 -32.45 4.79 1.84
CA GLY A 288 -31.87 5.13 0.53
C GLY A 288 -30.35 4.90 0.41
N LEU A 289 -29.73 4.21 1.37
CA LEU A 289 -28.33 3.80 1.34
C LEU A 289 -28.18 2.37 1.89
N THR A 290 -27.62 1.49 1.07
CA THR A 290 -27.01 0.23 1.52
C THR A 290 -25.53 0.29 1.17
N LEU A 291 -24.66 -0.21 2.04
CA LEU A 291 -23.24 -0.43 1.77
C LEU A 291 -22.88 -1.85 2.22
N THR A 292 -22.10 -2.59 1.42
CA THR A 292 -21.59 -3.91 1.81
C THR A 292 -20.24 -4.17 1.16
N GLY A 293 -19.26 -4.59 1.95
CA GLY A 293 -17.89 -4.83 1.49
C GLY A 293 -16.87 -4.61 2.60
N ALA A 294 -15.68 -4.13 2.24
CA ALA A 294 -14.57 -3.89 3.16
C ALA A 294 -14.40 -2.40 3.50
N THR A 295 -14.54 -2.09 4.78
CA THR A 295 -14.04 -0.88 5.43
C THR A 295 -12.63 -1.17 5.98
N VAL A 296 -12.05 -0.18 6.68
CA VAL A 296 -10.86 -0.36 7.52
C VAL A 296 -11.13 0.29 8.88
N PRO A 297 -10.75 -0.32 10.03
CA PRO A 297 -10.98 0.28 11.33
C PRO A 297 -10.31 1.65 11.44
N GLY A 298 -11.10 2.66 11.82
CA GLY A 298 -10.69 4.06 11.79
C GLY A 298 -11.24 4.84 10.58
N VAL A 299 -11.70 4.19 9.51
CA VAL A 299 -12.17 4.82 8.27
C VAL A 299 -13.69 4.65 8.10
N PRO A 300 -14.48 5.72 7.87
CA PRO A 300 -15.94 5.67 7.78
C PRO A 300 -16.50 5.19 6.43
N TYR A 301 -15.67 4.76 5.50
CA TYR A 301 -16.07 4.48 4.11
C TYR A 301 -15.72 3.05 3.71
N HIS A 302 -16.59 2.42 2.93
CA HIS A 302 -16.26 1.18 2.22
C HIS A 302 -15.25 1.53 1.13
N ILE A 303 -14.06 0.94 1.23
CA ILE A 303 -12.98 1.14 0.26
C ILE A 303 -13.21 0.23 -0.95
N LEU A 304 -13.75 -0.97 -0.71
CA LEU A 304 -14.10 -2.00 -1.69
C LEU A 304 -15.52 -2.46 -1.37
N GLY A 305 -16.40 -2.64 -2.36
CA GLY A 305 -17.76 -3.10 -2.08
C GLY A 305 -18.80 -2.76 -3.13
N GLN A 306 -20.05 -2.71 -2.68
CA GLN A 306 -21.23 -2.38 -3.50
C GLN A 306 -22.27 -1.63 -2.66
N ASN A 307 -23.13 -0.84 -3.32
CA ASN A 307 -24.13 0.02 -2.68
C ASN A 307 -25.59 -0.19 -3.12
N GLY A 308 -25.91 -1.35 -3.67
CA GLY A 308 -27.22 -1.69 -4.24
C GLY A 308 -27.44 -1.20 -5.68
N HIS A 309 -26.62 -0.25 -6.17
CA HIS A 309 -26.67 0.25 -7.54
C HIS A 309 -25.41 -0.08 -8.33
N ILE A 310 -24.24 0.12 -7.72
CA ILE A 310 -22.93 -0.13 -8.31
C ILE A 310 -22.07 -1.01 -7.40
N ALA A 311 -21.10 -1.71 -7.99
CA ALA A 311 -20.00 -2.37 -7.32
C ALA A 311 -18.67 -1.76 -7.78
N TRP A 312 -17.73 -1.59 -6.85
CA TRP A 312 -16.40 -1.10 -7.14
C TRP A 312 -15.31 -1.87 -6.38
N ALA A 313 -14.13 -1.90 -6.98
CA ALA A 313 -12.97 -2.60 -6.48
C ALA A 313 -11.69 -1.86 -6.86
N ILE A 314 -10.62 -2.06 -6.08
CA ILE A 314 -9.39 -1.30 -6.21
C ILE A 314 -8.18 -2.23 -6.39
N THR A 315 -7.26 -1.84 -7.27
CA THR A 315 -5.91 -2.42 -7.39
C THR A 315 -4.85 -1.32 -7.55
N SER A 316 -3.60 -1.59 -7.17
CA SER A 316 -2.50 -0.62 -7.34
C SER A 316 -2.10 -0.45 -8.81
N THR A 317 -1.86 0.80 -9.23
CA THR A 317 -1.39 1.22 -10.57
C THR A 317 0.10 0.97 -10.85
N GLY A 318 0.92 0.96 -9.79
CA GLY A 318 2.37 1.14 -9.92
C GLY A 318 2.74 2.47 -10.60
N SER A 319 1.91 3.51 -10.46
CA SER A 319 2.11 4.79 -11.16
C SER A 319 3.04 5.75 -10.43
N ASP A 320 3.62 6.66 -11.20
CA ASP A 320 4.63 7.58 -10.74
C ASP A 320 4.05 8.92 -10.29
N THR A 321 3.94 9.11 -8.98
CA THR A 321 3.29 10.30 -8.39
C THR A 321 4.17 11.02 -7.35
N GLN A 322 5.48 10.78 -7.39
CA GLN A 322 6.48 11.32 -6.45
C GLN A 322 7.81 11.56 -7.20
N ASP A 323 8.59 12.55 -6.76
CA ASP A 323 9.94 12.82 -7.24
C ASP A 323 10.83 13.30 -6.08
N LEU A 324 12.11 12.95 -6.13
CA LEU A 324 13.15 13.58 -5.33
C LEU A 324 13.76 14.76 -6.09
N PHE A 325 13.79 15.92 -5.45
CA PHE A 325 14.49 17.10 -5.93
C PHE A 325 15.74 17.36 -5.11
N ILE A 326 16.88 17.48 -5.80
CA ILE A 326 18.14 17.93 -5.22
C ILE A 326 18.13 19.46 -5.24
N GLU A 327 17.97 20.11 -4.09
CA GLU A 327 18.09 21.56 -3.98
C GLU A 327 19.54 21.94 -3.65
N ARG A 328 20.01 23.05 -4.23
CA ARG A 328 21.33 23.61 -3.92
C ARG A 328 21.18 24.71 -2.86
N LEU A 329 21.99 24.66 -1.81
CA LEU A 329 22.04 25.69 -0.77
C LEU A 329 22.62 26.99 -1.34
N ASP A 330 22.21 28.13 -0.77
CA ASP A 330 22.91 29.40 -1.00
C ASP A 330 24.31 29.33 -0.37
N PRO A 331 25.40 29.57 -1.13
CA PRO A 331 26.77 29.45 -0.61
C PRO A 331 27.13 30.51 0.43
N THR A 332 26.30 31.56 0.60
CA THR A 332 26.48 32.63 1.59
C THR A 332 25.59 32.48 2.82
N ASP A 333 24.49 31.71 2.74
CA ASP A 333 23.56 31.49 3.85
C ASP A 333 22.84 30.14 3.74
N ALA A 334 23.33 29.12 4.45
CA ALA A 334 22.76 27.76 4.44
C ALA A 334 21.31 27.65 4.96
N ARG A 335 20.70 28.74 5.46
CA ARG A 335 19.26 28.85 5.76
C ARG A 335 18.41 29.15 4.51
N LYS A 336 19.05 29.28 3.34
CA LYS A 336 18.44 29.47 2.04
C LYS A 336 18.86 28.39 1.04
N TYR A 337 18.06 28.24 0.00
CA TYR A 337 18.35 27.42 -1.17
C TYR A 337 18.13 28.24 -2.45
N LEU A 338 18.86 27.89 -3.50
CA LEU A 338 18.78 28.54 -4.80
C LEU A 338 17.55 28.07 -5.56
N THR A 339 16.85 29.01 -6.21
CA THR A 339 15.70 28.74 -7.09
C THR A 339 15.87 29.51 -8.41
N PRO A 340 15.04 29.27 -9.44
CA PRO A 340 15.11 30.02 -10.70
C PRO A 340 15.01 31.54 -10.52
N ASP A 341 14.27 31.96 -9.50
CA ASP A 341 13.97 33.36 -9.18
C ASP A 341 14.96 33.93 -8.14
N GLY A 342 16.12 33.28 -7.93
CA GLY A 342 17.11 33.62 -6.91
C GLY A 342 17.02 32.80 -5.62
N ALA A 343 17.78 33.18 -4.60
CA ALA A 343 17.84 32.47 -3.32
C ALA A 343 16.58 32.71 -2.47
N ARG A 344 15.99 31.64 -1.93
CA ARG A 344 14.81 31.69 -1.04
C ARG A 344 15.12 31.03 0.30
N PRO A 345 14.62 31.54 1.43
CA PRO A 345 14.71 30.86 2.72
C PRO A 345 13.94 29.54 2.68
N PHE A 346 14.36 28.56 3.50
CA PHE A 346 13.48 27.43 3.81
C PHE A 346 12.26 27.92 4.60
N GLU A 347 11.08 27.37 4.29
CA GLU A 347 9.99 27.37 5.26
C GLU A 347 10.41 26.46 6.43
N THR A 348 10.30 26.93 7.67
CA THR A 348 10.72 26.16 8.84
C THR A 348 9.59 26.00 9.85
N ARG A 349 9.51 24.82 10.47
CA ARG A 349 8.59 24.52 11.57
C ARG A 349 9.34 23.79 12.66
N GLN A 350 9.28 24.27 13.90
CA GLN A 350 9.71 23.47 15.05
C GLN A 350 8.55 22.61 15.53
N GLU A 351 8.85 21.37 15.91
CA GLU A 351 7.91 20.45 16.55
C GLU A 351 8.60 19.71 17.69
N THR A 352 7.88 19.50 18.79
CA THR A 352 8.32 18.67 19.91
C THR A 352 7.67 17.29 19.81
N ILE A 353 8.49 16.25 19.94
CA ILE A 353 8.05 14.85 20.06
C ILE A 353 8.33 14.42 21.50
N SER A 354 7.27 14.16 22.27
CA SER A 354 7.40 13.63 23.63
C SER A 354 7.72 12.13 23.61
N VAL A 355 8.56 11.67 24.54
CA VAL A 355 9.14 10.32 24.51
C VAL A 355 8.95 9.61 25.85
N ALA A 356 8.17 8.53 25.88
CA ALA A 356 7.99 7.71 27.07
C ALA A 356 9.33 7.17 27.57
N GLY A 357 9.65 7.43 28.85
CA GLY A 357 10.92 7.03 29.47
C GLY A 357 12.15 7.84 29.05
N GLY A 358 11.98 8.99 28.37
CA GLY A 358 13.08 9.87 27.97
C GLY A 358 12.70 11.35 28.00
N PRO A 359 13.62 12.25 27.65
CA PRO A 359 13.31 13.67 27.46
C PRO A 359 12.58 13.91 26.13
N ASP A 360 11.77 14.97 26.10
CA ASP A 360 11.16 15.48 24.88
C ASP A 360 12.20 15.91 23.84
N VAL A 361 11.90 15.65 22.56
CA VAL A 361 12.82 15.84 21.44
C VAL A 361 12.25 16.90 20.48
N THR A 362 12.81 18.10 20.53
CA THR A 362 12.54 19.15 19.54
C THR A 362 13.25 18.84 18.22
N ILE A 363 12.53 18.97 17.11
CA ILE A 363 13.07 18.92 15.74
C ILE A 363 12.74 20.20 14.98
N THR A 364 13.59 20.57 14.02
CA THR A 364 13.28 21.60 13.02
C THR A 364 13.06 20.93 11.68
N ILE A 365 11.88 21.14 11.10
CA ILE A 365 11.46 20.59 9.82
C ILE A 365 11.61 21.69 8.78
N ARG A 366 12.36 21.42 7.71
CA ARG A 366 12.51 22.34 6.57
C ARG A 366 11.62 21.95 5.40
N HIS A 367 11.03 22.94 4.75
CA HIS A 367 10.26 22.81 3.52
C HIS A 367 10.84 23.71 2.42
N THR A 368 10.71 23.24 1.19
CA THR A 368 11.10 23.89 -0.07
C THR A 368 9.87 24.01 -0.96
N ARG A 369 9.98 24.72 -2.09
CA ARG A 369 8.90 24.82 -3.09
C ARG A 369 8.43 23.47 -3.64
N HIS A 370 9.24 22.41 -3.52
CA HIS A 370 8.89 21.06 -3.96
C HIS A 370 8.31 20.20 -2.84
N GLY A 371 8.64 20.47 -1.57
CA GLY A 371 8.13 19.73 -0.41
C GLY A 371 9.11 19.67 0.77
N PRO A 372 8.87 18.80 1.77
CA PRO A 372 9.74 18.66 2.93
C PRO A 372 11.12 18.11 2.57
N VAL A 373 12.14 18.56 3.31
CA VAL A 373 13.53 18.12 3.17
C VAL A 373 13.74 16.78 3.89
N LEU A 374 13.92 15.70 3.13
CA LEU A 374 14.16 14.35 3.67
C LEU A 374 15.60 14.11 4.11
N SER A 375 16.57 14.86 3.57
CA SER A 375 17.98 14.78 3.98
C SER A 375 18.24 15.20 5.43
N ASP A 376 17.27 15.84 6.07
CA ASP A 376 17.31 16.23 7.49
C ASP A 376 16.91 15.06 8.42
N LEU A 377 16.26 14.02 7.88
CA LEU A 377 15.93 12.78 8.57
C LEU A 377 17.03 11.73 8.40
N GLU A 378 17.46 11.53 7.16
CA GLU A 378 18.41 10.50 6.76
C GLU A 378 19.71 11.17 6.30
N PRO A 379 20.79 11.15 7.10
CA PRO A 379 22.07 11.79 6.78
C PRO A 379 22.65 11.36 5.43
N GLY A 380 22.29 10.16 4.98
CA GLY A 380 22.70 9.63 3.68
C GLY A 380 21.90 10.14 2.48
N LEU A 381 20.67 10.64 2.67
CA LEU A 381 20.00 11.38 1.60
C LEU A 381 20.74 12.72 1.39
N ALA A 382 21.27 13.34 2.45
CA ALA A 382 22.21 14.45 2.30
C ALA A 382 23.46 14.02 1.51
N SER A 383 23.95 12.79 1.68
CA SER A 383 25.03 12.25 0.82
C SER A 383 24.63 12.14 -0.66
N ILE A 384 23.39 11.71 -0.99
CA ILE A 384 22.90 11.68 -2.38
C ILE A 384 22.84 13.08 -3.02
N ALA A 385 22.56 14.11 -2.22
CA ALA A 385 22.61 15.50 -2.68
C ALA A 385 24.05 16.01 -2.85
N GLY A 386 24.97 15.55 -2.00
CA GLY A 386 26.34 16.03 -1.91
C GLY A 386 26.48 17.32 -1.09
N SER A 387 27.72 17.71 -0.82
CA SER A 387 28.02 18.93 -0.06
C SER A 387 27.38 20.17 -0.68
N GLY A 388 26.80 21.05 0.15
CA GLY A 388 26.11 22.25 -0.31
C GLY A 388 24.74 22.01 -0.94
N HIS A 389 24.15 20.82 -0.79
CA HIS A 389 22.83 20.47 -1.33
C HIS A 389 21.97 19.72 -0.29
N VAL A 390 20.66 19.61 -0.56
CA VAL A 390 19.68 18.87 0.26
C VAL A 390 18.67 18.14 -0.63
N VAL A 391 17.99 17.12 -0.10
CA VAL A 391 16.95 16.37 -0.85
C VAL A 391 15.57 16.74 -0.35
N ALA A 392 14.72 17.27 -1.23
CA ALA A 392 13.30 17.47 -1.00
C ALA A 392 12.46 16.36 -1.67
N LEU A 393 11.32 15.99 -1.07
CA LEU A 393 10.33 15.09 -1.68
C LEU A 393 9.13 15.88 -2.18
N SER A 394 8.87 15.83 -3.48
CA SER A 394 7.56 16.19 -4.03
C SER A 394 6.70 14.94 -4.19
N ALA A 395 5.45 14.99 -3.75
CA ALA A 395 4.53 13.87 -3.86
C ALA A 395 3.08 14.36 -3.84
N THR A 396 2.22 13.77 -4.67
CA THR A 396 0.80 14.19 -4.74
C THR A 396 0.06 14.00 -3.42
N THR A 397 0.42 12.97 -2.64
CA THR A 397 -0.10 12.72 -1.29
C THR A 397 0.36 13.71 -0.20
N LEU A 398 1.33 14.60 -0.50
CA LEU A 398 1.78 15.65 0.42
C LEU A 398 1.10 17.01 0.15
N ARG A 399 0.19 17.05 -0.83
CA ARG A 399 -0.57 18.26 -1.16
C ARG A 399 -1.70 18.53 -0.18
N GLU A 400 -2.00 19.80 0.00
CA GLU A 400 -3.05 20.26 0.92
C GLU A 400 -4.45 20.16 0.28
N ASP A 401 -4.55 20.32 -1.04
CA ASP A 401 -5.78 20.26 -1.83
C ASP A 401 -6.19 18.82 -2.22
N ASP A 402 -6.13 17.88 -1.27
CA ASP A 402 -6.49 16.47 -1.48
C ASP A 402 -7.97 16.22 -1.15
N MET A 403 -8.78 15.93 -2.17
CA MET A 403 -10.22 15.67 -2.08
C MET A 403 -10.58 14.18 -2.09
N THR A 404 -9.59 13.28 -1.96
CA THR A 404 -9.83 11.82 -2.07
C THR A 404 -10.82 11.27 -1.04
N ALA A 405 -10.93 11.91 0.13
CA ALA A 405 -11.94 11.56 1.13
C ALA A 405 -13.38 11.93 0.72
N GLU A 406 -13.56 13.04 -0.01
CA GLU A 406 -14.84 13.42 -0.64
C GLU A 406 -15.15 12.47 -1.81
N ALA A 407 -14.14 12.06 -2.58
CA ALA A 407 -14.28 11.06 -3.64
C ALA A 407 -14.78 9.72 -3.10
N LEU A 408 -14.16 9.18 -2.04
CA LEU A 408 -14.60 7.94 -1.39
C LEU A 408 -16.04 8.05 -0.86
N TYR A 409 -16.37 9.17 -0.19
CA TYR A 409 -17.72 9.47 0.28
C TYR A 409 -18.76 9.43 -0.87
N ARG A 410 -18.41 9.96 -2.05
CA ARG A 410 -19.28 9.97 -3.24
C ARG A 410 -19.33 8.64 -3.98
N ILE A 411 -18.23 7.90 -4.11
CA ILE A 411 -18.23 6.54 -4.70
C ILE A 411 -19.24 5.65 -3.96
N ASN A 412 -19.23 5.73 -2.63
CA ASN A 412 -20.15 4.98 -1.76
C ASN A 412 -21.64 5.31 -2.06
N ARG A 413 -21.96 6.45 -2.69
CA ARG A 413 -23.33 6.92 -3.00
C ARG A 413 -23.66 7.03 -4.49
N ALA A 414 -22.72 6.72 -5.38
CA ALA A 414 -22.91 6.80 -6.83
C ALA A 414 -23.88 5.71 -7.32
N ARG A 415 -24.79 6.05 -8.24
CA ARG A 415 -25.84 5.14 -8.74
C ARG A 415 -25.59 4.60 -10.15
N ASN A 416 -24.68 5.23 -10.89
CA ASN A 416 -24.41 4.98 -12.30
C ASN A 416 -22.98 5.43 -12.65
N TRP A 417 -22.55 5.19 -13.89
CA TRP A 417 -21.18 5.50 -14.37
C TRP A 417 -20.85 7.00 -14.33
N THR A 418 -21.84 7.87 -14.58
CA THR A 418 -21.68 9.34 -14.54
C THR A 418 -21.45 9.82 -13.11
N ASP A 419 -22.27 9.38 -12.14
CA ASP A 419 -22.05 9.66 -10.71
C ASP A 419 -20.68 9.17 -10.25
N PHE A 420 -20.27 7.99 -10.72
CA PHE A 420 -18.99 7.39 -10.40
C PHE A 420 -17.81 8.19 -10.98
N ARG A 421 -17.82 8.53 -12.28
CA ARG A 421 -16.81 9.43 -12.89
C ARG A 421 -16.76 10.79 -12.19
N ALA A 422 -17.91 11.37 -11.84
CA ALA A 422 -17.98 12.64 -11.11
C ALA A 422 -17.41 12.54 -9.68
N ALA A 423 -17.54 11.39 -9.01
CA ALA A 423 -16.85 11.11 -7.76
C ALA A 423 -15.34 10.94 -7.96
N LEU A 424 -14.93 10.20 -9.00
CA LEU A 424 -13.52 9.93 -9.31
C LEU A 424 -12.73 11.18 -9.71
N HIS A 425 -13.37 12.23 -10.26
CA HIS A 425 -12.73 13.51 -10.55
C HIS A 425 -12.14 14.17 -9.29
N LEU A 426 -12.66 13.86 -8.10
CA LEU A 426 -12.14 14.36 -6.81
C LEU A 426 -11.08 13.43 -6.18
N PHE A 427 -10.81 12.27 -6.78
CA PHE A 427 -9.85 11.31 -6.26
C PHE A 427 -8.44 11.75 -6.66
N HIS A 428 -7.71 12.38 -5.74
CA HIS A 428 -6.45 13.06 -6.03
C HIS A 428 -5.20 12.21 -5.74
N SER A 429 -5.23 11.30 -4.76
CA SER A 429 -4.02 10.58 -4.32
C SER A 429 -4.31 9.31 -3.50
N PRO A 430 -3.53 8.21 -3.67
CA PRO A 430 -2.56 7.97 -4.74
C PRO A 430 -3.30 7.61 -6.04
N GLN A 431 -2.64 7.54 -7.20
CA GLN A 431 -3.32 6.98 -8.38
C GLN A 431 -3.62 5.49 -8.14
N GLN A 432 -4.88 5.09 -8.22
CA GLN A 432 -5.32 3.70 -8.07
C GLN A 432 -6.11 3.27 -9.29
N ASN A 433 -6.17 1.96 -9.58
CA ASN A 433 -7.08 1.40 -10.55
C ASN A 433 -8.40 1.14 -9.85
N ILE A 434 -9.51 1.69 -10.35
CA ILE A 434 -10.84 1.45 -9.79
C ILE A 434 -11.73 0.85 -10.87
N THR A 435 -12.04 -0.43 -10.71
CA THR A 435 -12.98 -1.21 -11.52
C THR A 435 -14.42 -0.97 -11.07
N TYR A 436 -15.36 -1.05 -12.00
CA TYR A 436 -16.76 -0.65 -11.87
C TYR A 436 -17.71 -1.69 -12.51
N ALA A 437 -18.83 -1.96 -11.87
CA ALA A 437 -19.96 -2.69 -12.45
C ALA A 437 -21.30 -2.14 -11.92
N ASP A 438 -22.40 -2.28 -12.65
CA ASP A 438 -23.73 -1.82 -12.20
C ASP A 438 -24.90 -2.77 -12.48
N ILE A 439 -26.05 -2.45 -11.86
CA ILE A 439 -27.31 -3.19 -12.02
C ILE A 439 -27.97 -3.02 -13.40
N ALA A 440 -27.58 -2.01 -14.19
CA ALA A 440 -28.09 -1.84 -15.54
C ALA A 440 -27.46 -2.87 -16.50
N GLY A 441 -26.19 -3.19 -16.29
CA GLY A 441 -25.42 -4.19 -17.03
C GLY A 441 -24.03 -3.72 -17.45
N ASN A 442 -23.65 -2.50 -17.08
CA ASN A 442 -22.41 -1.88 -17.53
C ASN A 442 -21.20 -2.38 -16.72
N ILE A 443 -20.03 -2.35 -17.36
CA ILE A 443 -18.73 -2.58 -16.72
C ILE A 443 -17.76 -1.47 -17.11
N GLY A 444 -16.83 -1.14 -16.21
CA GLY A 444 -15.89 -0.06 -16.45
C GLY A 444 -14.64 -0.10 -15.60
N PHE A 445 -13.72 0.80 -15.92
CA PHE A 445 -12.45 1.01 -15.24
C PHE A 445 -12.04 2.46 -15.38
N THR A 446 -11.47 3.05 -14.35
CA THR A 446 -10.71 4.30 -14.44
C THR A 446 -9.53 4.19 -13.50
N ALA A 447 -8.40 4.78 -13.87
CA ALA A 447 -7.25 4.95 -12.99
C ALA A 447 -7.18 6.41 -12.47
N PRO A 448 -8.06 6.84 -11.55
CA PRO A 448 -8.07 8.22 -11.09
C PRO A 448 -6.92 8.49 -10.12
N GLY A 449 -6.57 9.77 -9.98
CA GLY A 449 -5.45 10.24 -9.17
C GLY A 449 -4.52 11.15 -9.97
N ARG A 450 -3.90 12.10 -9.27
CA ARG A 450 -2.97 13.05 -9.88
C ARG A 450 -1.64 12.36 -10.18
N VAL A 451 -1.20 12.50 -11.43
CA VAL A 451 0.11 12.07 -11.94
C VAL A 451 0.79 13.31 -12.53
N PRO A 452 2.02 13.67 -12.11
CA PRO A 452 2.68 14.90 -12.50
C PRO A 452 3.17 14.90 -13.96
N ILE A 453 2.87 15.98 -14.67
CA ILE A 453 3.49 16.31 -15.96
C ILE A 453 4.79 17.06 -15.65
N ARG A 454 5.93 16.38 -15.79
CA ARG A 454 7.27 16.93 -15.57
C ARG A 454 7.70 17.79 -16.78
N LYS A 455 8.44 18.88 -16.55
CA LYS A 455 9.06 19.68 -17.63
C LYS A 455 10.15 18.89 -18.39
N ALA A 456 10.92 18.08 -17.66
CA ALA A 456 12.00 17.24 -18.17
C ALA A 456 12.18 16.01 -17.25
N GLY A 457 12.87 14.98 -17.73
CA GLY A 457 13.07 13.72 -17.00
C GLY A 457 11.81 12.85 -16.97
N ASP A 458 11.93 11.66 -16.35
CA ASP A 458 10.92 10.60 -16.39
C ASP A 458 10.63 9.96 -15.03
N GLY A 459 11.00 10.62 -13.92
CA GLY A 459 10.81 10.11 -12.56
C GLY A 459 11.69 8.91 -12.19
N THR A 460 12.67 8.54 -13.02
CA THR A 460 13.52 7.38 -12.72
C THR A 460 14.70 7.69 -11.78
N THR A 461 15.11 8.96 -11.67
CA THR A 461 16.22 9.44 -10.84
C THR A 461 15.93 10.83 -10.27
N PRO A 462 16.55 11.22 -9.13
CA PRO A 462 16.38 12.56 -8.55
C PRO A 462 16.74 13.69 -9.51
N ALA A 463 16.04 14.81 -9.43
CA ALA A 463 16.11 15.92 -10.37
C ALA A 463 16.73 17.21 -9.78
N PRO A 464 17.40 18.07 -10.58
CA PRO A 464 18.07 19.29 -10.11
C PRO A 464 17.08 20.44 -9.82
N GLY A 465 16.63 20.54 -8.57
CA GLY A 465 15.57 21.44 -8.11
C GLY A 465 15.87 22.94 -8.26
N TRP A 466 17.13 23.37 -8.06
CA TRP A 466 17.48 24.80 -8.12
C TRP A 466 17.28 25.43 -9.51
N THR A 467 17.24 24.61 -10.57
CA THR A 467 17.21 25.07 -11.97
C THR A 467 15.81 25.36 -12.53
N GLY A 468 14.74 24.85 -11.89
CA GLY A 468 13.39 24.98 -12.44
C GLY A 468 13.09 24.08 -13.64
N SER A 469 14.07 23.30 -14.12
CA SER A 469 14.02 22.61 -15.41
C SER A 469 13.21 21.31 -15.42
N HIS A 470 13.03 20.69 -14.24
CA HIS A 470 12.34 19.39 -14.09
C HIS A 470 11.01 19.51 -13.33
N ASP A 471 10.70 20.68 -12.78
CA ASP A 471 9.49 20.95 -11.98
C ASP A 471 8.20 20.48 -12.68
N TRP A 472 7.19 20.17 -11.88
CA TRP A 472 5.87 19.80 -12.39
C TRP A 472 5.18 21.01 -13.05
N ARG A 473 4.77 20.86 -14.31
CA ARG A 473 3.96 21.84 -15.05
C ARG A 473 2.46 21.70 -14.79
N GLY A 474 2.05 20.67 -14.03
CA GLY A 474 0.66 20.33 -13.74
C GLY A 474 0.51 18.83 -13.52
N PHE A 475 -0.72 18.35 -13.66
CA PHE A 475 -1.07 16.92 -13.62
C PHE A 475 -1.74 16.51 -14.93
N ILE A 476 -1.80 15.20 -15.23
CA ILE A 476 -2.63 14.68 -16.32
C ILE A 476 -4.10 15.11 -16.07
N PRO A 477 -4.80 15.71 -17.06
CA PRO A 477 -6.23 16.01 -16.95
C PRO A 477 -7.07 14.74 -16.70
N PHE A 478 -8.19 14.89 -15.98
CA PHE A 478 -8.97 13.74 -15.50
C PHE A 478 -9.56 12.86 -16.62
N ASP A 479 -9.89 13.45 -17.77
CA ASP A 479 -10.44 12.71 -18.92
C ASP A 479 -9.37 12.11 -19.83
N ASP A 480 -8.11 12.56 -19.70
CA ASP A 480 -6.93 11.98 -20.35
C ASP A 480 -6.38 10.75 -19.57
N LEU A 481 -6.68 10.63 -18.26
CA LEU A 481 -6.28 9.49 -17.43
C LEU A 481 -6.82 8.15 -17.98
N PRO A 482 -6.15 7.01 -17.80
CA PRO A 482 -6.62 5.74 -18.37
C PRO A 482 -8.01 5.33 -17.86
N TRP A 483 -8.98 5.23 -18.76
CA TRP A 483 -10.32 4.70 -18.49
C TRP A 483 -10.84 3.85 -19.65
N VAL A 484 -11.81 2.98 -19.36
CA VAL A 484 -12.59 2.23 -20.35
C VAL A 484 -13.98 1.93 -19.77
N PHE A 485 -15.00 1.90 -20.64
CA PHE A 485 -16.39 1.63 -20.29
C PHE A 485 -17.00 0.74 -21.39
N ASN A 486 -17.70 -0.32 -20.99
CA ASN A 486 -18.30 -1.34 -21.87
C ASN A 486 -17.41 -1.76 -23.06
N PRO A 487 -16.18 -2.29 -22.82
CA PRO A 487 -15.29 -2.71 -23.89
C PRO A 487 -15.91 -3.85 -24.72
N PRO A 488 -15.72 -3.90 -26.05
CA PRO A 488 -16.33 -4.93 -26.92
C PRO A 488 -16.01 -6.39 -26.56
N ALA A 489 -14.95 -6.64 -25.79
CA ALA A 489 -14.61 -7.96 -25.27
C ALA A 489 -15.45 -8.41 -24.05
N GLY A 490 -16.38 -7.56 -23.58
CA GLY A 490 -17.31 -7.85 -22.47
C GLY A 490 -16.66 -8.14 -21.12
N ARG A 491 -15.38 -7.82 -20.97
CA ARG A 491 -14.55 -8.17 -19.82
C ARG A 491 -13.44 -7.16 -19.56
N ILE A 492 -13.04 -7.03 -18.30
CA ILE A 492 -11.94 -6.17 -17.85
C ILE A 492 -11.07 -6.99 -16.89
N VAL A 493 -9.75 -6.92 -17.02
CA VAL A 493 -8.78 -7.59 -16.12
C VAL A 493 -7.74 -6.58 -15.67
N ASN A 494 -7.43 -6.58 -14.37
CA ASN A 494 -6.25 -5.93 -13.84
C ASN A 494 -5.61 -6.71 -12.69
N ALA A 495 -4.29 -6.92 -12.78
CA ALA A 495 -3.47 -7.54 -11.77
C ALA A 495 -2.19 -6.73 -11.48
N ASN A 496 -2.33 -5.39 -11.41
CA ASN A 496 -1.22 -4.42 -11.34
C ASN A 496 -0.31 -4.39 -12.59
N ASN A 497 -0.73 -5.06 -13.67
CA ASN A 497 -0.11 -5.01 -14.99
C ASN A 497 -0.25 -3.62 -15.63
N ARG A 498 0.41 -3.42 -16.78
CA ARG A 498 0.33 -2.20 -17.59
C ARG A 498 -1.12 -1.79 -17.89
N ILE A 499 -1.51 -0.58 -17.46
CA ILE A 499 -2.91 -0.08 -17.47
C ILE A 499 -3.29 0.76 -18.70
N ALA A 500 -2.30 1.20 -19.46
CA ALA A 500 -2.41 1.97 -20.70
C ALA A 500 -1.25 1.51 -21.61
N PRO A 501 -1.30 1.64 -22.94
CA PRO A 501 -0.38 0.93 -23.82
C PRO A 501 1.05 1.46 -23.75
N LYS A 502 1.96 0.80 -24.48
CA LYS A 502 3.31 1.31 -24.80
C LYS A 502 3.27 2.68 -25.52
N SER A 503 2.12 3.04 -26.11
CA SER A 503 1.86 4.29 -26.82
C SER A 503 1.36 5.47 -25.95
N TYR A 504 0.91 5.27 -24.70
CA TYR A 504 0.17 6.29 -23.92
C TYR A 504 0.94 7.63 -23.75
N PRO A 505 0.30 8.82 -23.86
CA PRO A 505 1.05 10.09 -23.96
C PRO A 505 1.85 10.44 -22.71
N TYR A 506 1.33 10.09 -21.54
CA TYR A 506 1.84 10.60 -20.27
C TYR A 506 2.61 9.51 -19.52
N ASN A 507 3.76 9.87 -18.97
CA ASN A 507 4.59 8.93 -18.23
C ASN A 507 3.90 8.49 -16.91
N LEU A 508 3.29 7.30 -16.92
CA LEU A 508 2.75 6.63 -15.74
C LEU A 508 3.83 5.86 -14.94
N GLY A 509 5.12 6.14 -15.14
CA GLY A 509 6.25 5.44 -14.52
C GLY A 509 6.68 4.17 -15.26
N ARG A 510 7.99 3.89 -15.26
CA ARG A 510 8.56 2.66 -15.87
C ARG A 510 8.36 1.39 -15.03
N ASN A 511 8.19 1.53 -13.72
CA ASN A 511 8.26 0.41 -12.76
C ASN A 511 6.93 -0.38 -12.71
N LYS A 512 6.68 -1.27 -13.67
CA LYS A 512 5.44 -2.07 -13.76
C LYS A 512 5.59 -3.50 -13.23
N THR A 513 4.49 -4.06 -12.74
CA THR A 513 4.44 -5.45 -12.26
C THR A 513 4.44 -6.42 -13.45
N PRO A 514 5.22 -7.53 -13.41
CA PRO A 514 5.18 -8.57 -14.44
C PRO A 514 3.76 -9.11 -14.64
N ALA A 515 3.34 -9.28 -15.89
CA ALA A 515 1.93 -9.46 -16.24
C ALA A 515 1.34 -10.86 -15.95
N TYR A 516 2.15 -11.84 -15.54
CA TYR A 516 1.78 -13.25 -15.28
C TYR A 516 0.43 -13.49 -14.58
N ARG A 517 0.01 -12.63 -13.64
CA ARG A 517 -1.31 -12.77 -12.98
C ARG A 517 -2.47 -12.33 -13.88
N ALA A 518 -2.30 -11.24 -14.64
CA ALA A 518 -3.27 -10.79 -15.62
C ALA A 518 -3.37 -11.80 -16.78
N GLU A 519 -2.22 -12.31 -17.26
CA GLU A 519 -2.16 -13.42 -18.22
C GLU A 519 -2.94 -14.64 -17.72
N ARG A 520 -2.76 -15.05 -16.46
CA ARG A 520 -3.43 -16.23 -15.92
C ARG A 520 -4.94 -16.04 -15.82
N ILE A 521 -5.39 -14.88 -15.32
CA ILE A 521 -6.82 -14.53 -15.28
C ILE A 521 -7.41 -14.49 -16.70
N GLN A 522 -6.71 -13.88 -17.67
CA GLN A 522 -7.13 -13.83 -19.07
C GLN A 522 -7.23 -15.25 -19.67
N GLN A 523 -6.22 -16.11 -19.46
CA GLN A 523 -6.26 -17.51 -19.91
C GLN A 523 -7.43 -18.29 -19.29
N MET A 524 -7.77 -18.06 -18.02
CA MET A 524 -8.90 -18.74 -17.37
C MET A 524 -10.26 -18.24 -17.87
N LEU A 525 -10.38 -16.96 -18.21
CA LEU A 525 -11.55 -16.42 -18.90
C LEU A 525 -11.66 -17.00 -20.34
N GLU A 526 -10.56 -17.02 -21.08
CA GLU A 526 -10.54 -17.48 -22.49
C GLU A 526 -10.73 -18.99 -22.68
N SER A 527 -10.31 -19.81 -21.71
CA SER A 527 -10.43 -21.28 -21.77
C SER A 527 -11.73 -21.82 -21.14
N ALA A 528 -12.47 -21.01 -20.38
CA ALA A 528 -13.73 -21.42 -19.78
C ALA A 528 -14.87 -21.42 -20.81
N ARG A 529 -15.73 -22.44 -20.74
CA ARG A 529 -17.03 -22.39 -21.42
C ARG A 529 -17.94 -21.41 -20.67
N GLN A 530 -18.41 -20.40 -21.41
CA GLN A 530 -19.36 -19.41 -20.93
C GLN A 530 -20.78 -20.02 -20.88
N PRO A 531 -21.69 -19.48 -20.05
CA PRO A 531 -21.54 -18.29 -19.22
C PRO A 531 -20.88 -18.55 -17.85
N TYR A 532 -20.20 -17.55 -17.29
CA TYR A 532 -19.51 -17.68 -16.00
C TYR A 532 -20.49 -17.66 -14.82
N GLY A 533 -20.42 -18.65 -13.94
CA GLY A 533 -21.05 -18.63 -12.62
C GLY A 533 -20.09 -18.18 -11.51
N MET A 534 -20.64 -17.92 -10.31
CA MET A 534 -19.84 -17.55 -9.13
C MET A 534 -18.76 -18.57 -8.78
N ASP A 535 -18.96 -19.86 -9.04
CA ASP A 535 -17.96 -20.90 -8.76
C ASP A 535 -16.77 -20.87 -9.72
N GLY A 536 -16.97 -20.41 -10.97
CA GLY A 536 -15.85 -20.10 -11.88
C GLY A 536 -15.02 -18.92 -11.38
N PHE A 537 -15.68 -17.90 -10.80
CA PHE A 537 -15.01 -16.76 -10.16
C PHE A 537 -14.25 -17.17 -8.88
N LYS A 538 -14.80 -18.08 -8.05
CA LYS A 538 -14.08 -18.68 -6.92
C LYS A 538 -12.86 -19.48 -7.39
N ALA A 539 -13.02 -20.33 -8.41
CA ALA A 539 -11.93 -21.12 -8.97
C ALA A 539 -10.78 -20.24 -9.48
N MET A 540 -11.09 -19.10 -10.11
CA MET A 540 -10.09 -18.09 -10.51
C MET A 540 -9.41 -17.39 -9.32
N GLN A 541 -10.11 -17.15 -8.20
CA GLN A 541 -9.47 -16.65 -6.97
C GLN A 541 -8.52 -17.68 -6.33
N THR A 542 -8.80 -18.98 -6.47
CA THR A 542 -8.00 -20.06 -5.88
C THR A 542 -6.95 -20.66 -6.82
N ASP A 543 -6.72 -20.08 -8.01
CA ASP A 543 -5.76 -20.64 -8.96
C ASP A 543 -4.31 -20.46 -8.50
N THR A 544 -3.54 -21.55 -8.59
CA THR A 544 -2.15 -21.65 -8.14
C THR A 544 -1.15 -21.93 -9.26
N ILE A 545 -1.52 -21.75 -10.53
CA ILE A 545 -0.60 -22.00 -11.66
C ILE A 545 0.38 -20.83 -11.86
N SER A 546 1.67 -21.11 -11.70
CA SER A 546 2.73 -20.11 -11.82
C SER A 546 3.26 -20.01 -13.25
N LEU A 547 2.76 -19.03 -14.03
CA LEU A 547 3.31 -18.74 -15.36
C LEU A 547 4.77 -18.29 -15.31
N MET A 548 5.19 -17.70 -14.19
CA MET A 548 6.59 -17.40 -13.87
C MET A 548 7.45 -18.68 -13.79
N ALA A 549 6.95 -19.76 -13.18
CA ALA A 549 7.63 -21.05 -13.17
C ALA A 549 7.65 -21.68 -14.57
N ARG A 550 6.53 -21.59 -15.31
CA ARG A 550 6.43 -22.07 -16.70
C ARG A 550 7.49 -21.43 -17.61
N GLU A 551 7.81 -20.15 -17.43
CA GLU A 551 8.85 -19.47 -18.22
C GLU A 551 10.28 -19.72 -17.71
N LEU A 552 10.50 -19.75 -16.39
CA LEU A 552 11.86 -19.85 -15.82
C LEU A 552 12.41 -21.28 -15.72
N ILE A 553 11.58 -22.29 -15.44
CA ILE A 553 12.04 -23.68 -15.29
C ILE A 553 12.77 -24.21 -16.55
N PRO A 554 12.26 -23.99 -17.80
CA PRO A 554 12.96 -24.42 -19.02
C PRO A 554 14.24 -23.62 -19.35
N LEU A 555 14.56 -22.57 -18.58
CA LEU A 555 15.83 -21.84 -18.66
C LEU A 555 16.80 -22.35 -17.58
N MET A 556 16.37 -22.34 -16.31
CA MET A 556 17.20 -22.72 -15.17
C MET A 556 17.60 -24.21 -15.19
N THR A 557 16.74 -25.11 -15.69
CA THR A 557 17.01 -26.56 -15.69
C THR A 557 17.84 -27.05 -16.89
N ARG A 558 18.55 -26.16 -17.60
CA ARG A 558 19.43 -26.54 -18.74
C ARG A 558 20.76 -27.15 -18.32
N ILE A 559 21.13 -27.04 -17.05
CA ILE A 559 22.37 -27.57 -16.49
C ILE A 559 22.39 -29.11 -16.35
N PRO A 560 23.57 -29.75 -16.42
CA PRO A 560 23.77 -31.11 -15.93
C PRO A 560 23.72 -31.15 -14.39
N PRO A 561 23.34 -32.26 -13.75
CA PRO A 561 23.30 -32.35 -12.29
C PRO A 561 24.68 -32.61 -11.67
N ARG A 562 25.15 -31.74 -10.76
CA ARG A 562 26.40 -31.97 -9.99
C ARG A 562 26.40 -33.19 -9.05
N ASN A 563 25.24 -33.75 -8.71
CA ASN A 563 25.08 -34.97 -7.89
C ASN A 563 23.65 -35.52 -7.99
N ASP A 564 23.39 -36.71 -7.43
CA ASP A 564 22.07 -37.34 -7.45
C ASP A 564 20.95 -36.51 -6.82
N ARG A 565 21.23 -35.70 -5.80
CA ARG A 565 20.19 -34.84 -5.20
C ARG A 565 19.78 -33.71 -6.15
N ALA A 566 20.75 -33.12 -6.86
CA ALA A 566 20.48 -32.18 -7.94
C ALA A 566 19.75 -32.86 -9.11
N ARG A 567 20.14 -34.10 -9.47
CA ARG A 567 19.50 -34.88 -10.54
C ARG A 567 18.00 -35.08 -10.29
N HIS A 568 17.61 -35.64 -9.14
CA HIS A 568 16.19 -35.83 -8.81
C HIS A 568 15.42 -34.50 -8.72
N ALA A 569 16.05 -33.43 -8.24
CA ALA A 569 15.43 -32.10 -8.20
C ALA A 569 15.19 -31.54 -9.61
N LEU A 570 16.15 -31.65 -10.53
CA LEU A 570 16.00 -31.23 -11.91
C LEU A 570 14.96 -32.09 -12.67
N GLU A 571 14.94 -33.40 -12.46
CA GLU A 571 13.94 -34.32 -13.02
C GLU A 571 12.52 -33.96 -12.55
N SER A 572 12.33 -33.78 -11.24
CA SER A 572 11.06 -33.36 -10.63
C SER A 572 10.60 -31.98 -11.11
N LEU A 573 11.49 -30.99 -11.19
CA LEU A 573 11.17 -29.67 -11.73
C LEU A 573 10.83 -29.69 -13.23
N ARG A 574 11.52 -30.50 -14.05
CA ARG A 574 11.22 -30.65 -15.48
C ARG A 574 9.86 -31.33 -15.73
N GLY A 575 9.44 -32.22 -14.83
CA GLY A 575 8.12 -32.88 -14.87
C GLY A 575 6.97 -32.08 -14.22
N TRP A 576 7.25 -30.93 -13.62
CA TRP A 576 6.26 -30.16 -12.85
C TRP A 576 5.29 -29.38 -13.75
N ASN A 577 4.00 -29.48 -13.46
CA ASN A 577 2.92 -28.72 -14.13
C ASN A 577 2.76 -27.26 -13.65
N TRP A 578 3.77 -26.71 -12.98
CA TRP A 578 3.84 -25.33 -12.47
C TRP A 578 2.75 -24.95 -11.44
N ASN A 579 2.00 -25.93 -10.91
CA ASN A 579 1.04 -25.71 -9.85
C ASN A 579 1.76 -25.54 -8.50
N MET A 580 1.57 -24.38 -7.85
CA MET A 580 2.11 -24.01 -6.54
C MET A 580 1.39 -24.73 -5.37
N ALA A 581 1.07 -26.02 -5.53
CA ALA A 581 0.30 -26.81 -4.58
C ALA A 581 1.08 -27.05 -3.28
N ARG A 582 0.39 -26.95 -2.13
CA ARG A 582 1.00 -26.99 -0.78
C ARG A 582 1.63 -28.34 -0.42
N ASP A 583 1.12 -29.41 -1.01
CA ASP A 583 1.50 -30.81 -0.80
C ASP A 583 2.64 -31.28 -1.74
N ARG A 584 3.21 -30.37 -2.53
CA ARG A 584 4.24 -30.66 -3.53
C ARG A 584 5.62 -30.08 -3.15
N PRO A 585 6.73 -30.80 -3.39
CA PRO A 585 8.08 -30.28 -3.15
C PRO A 585 8.53 -29.25 -4.20
N GLU A 586 8.09 -29.36 -5.45
CA GLU A 586 8.55 -28.56 -6.58
C GLU A 586 8.40 -27.03 -6.39
N PRO A 587 7.27 -26.51 -5.87
CA PRO A 587 7.10 -25.09 -5.59
C PRO A 587 8.14 -24.54 -4.59
N LEU A 588 8.49 -25.33 -3.56
CA LEU A 588 9.47 -24.94 -2.56
C LEU A 588 10.90 -24.99 -3.12
N ILE A 589 11.24 -26.05 -3.87
CA ILE A 589 12.55 -26.20 -4.52
C ILE A 589 12.77 -25.02 -5.48
N PHE A 590 11.81 -24.74 -6.36
CA PHE A 590 11.91 -23.63 -7.33
C PHE A 590 12.08 -22.27 -6.65
N ILE A 591 11.25 -21.93 -5.65
CA ILE A 591 11.31 -20.63 -4.98
C ILE A 591 12.58 -20.51 -4.11
N ALA A 592 13.06 -21.59 -3.50
CA ALA A 592 14.34 -21.58 -2.78
C ALA A 592 15.53 -21.37 -3.74
N TRP A 593 15.57 -22.12 -4.85
CA TRP A 593 16.61 -22.04 -5.87
C TRP A 593 16.67 -20.65 -6.51
N LEU A 594 15.52 -20.13 -6.97
CA LEU A 594 15.41 -18.77 -7.55
C LEU A 594 15.86 -17.68 -6.57
N ARG A 595 15.52 -17.78 -5.28
CA ARG A 595 15.94 -16.79 -4.26
C ARG A 595 17.43 -16.84 -3.93
N THR A 596 18.07 -18.00 -4.09
CA THR A 596 19.52 -18.19 -3.92
C THR A 596 20.28 -17.77 -5.18
N PHE A 597 19.82 -18.19 -6.37
CA PHE A 597 20.36 -17.75 -7.66
C PHE A 597 20.36 -16.22 -7.75
N ASN A 598 19.25 -15.57 -7.40
CA ASN A 598 19.15 -14.10 -7.32
C ASN A 598 20.02 -13.43 -6.23
N ARG A 599 20.76 -14.17 -5.40
CA ARG A 599 21.80 -13.60 -4.53
C ARG A 599 23.19 -13.72 -5.13
N LEU A 600 23.41 -14.75 -5.96
CA LEU A 600 24.66 -14.92 -6.69
C LEU A 600 24.69 -13.98 -7.92
N LEU A 601 23.58 -13.90 -8.65
CA LEU A 601 23.41 -13.16 -9.92
C LEU A 601 23.51 -11.61 -9.85
N TYR A 602 23.67 -11.04 -8.65
CA TYR A 602 23.83 -9.59 -8.43
C TYR A 602 24.28 -9.24 -6.99
N GLY A 603 24.83 -10.19 -6.23
CA GLY A 603 25.12 -9.98 -4.81
C GLY A 603 26.31 -9.04 -4.58
N ASP A 604 27.37 -9.30 -5.33
CA ASP A 604 28.61 -8.52 -5.43
C ASP A 604 28.34 -7.11 -6.00
N ASP A 605 27.62 -7.04 -7.13
CA ASP A 605 27.35 -5.83 -7.90
C ASP A 605 26.58 -4.80 -7.06
N LEU A 606 25.56 -5.25 -6.32
CA LEU A 606 24.73 -4.37 -5.48
C LEU A 606 25.33 -4.15 -4.08
N GLY A 607 26.02 -5.14 -3.50
CA GLY A 607 26.53 -5.08 -2.12
C GLY A 607 25.47 -4.64 -1.10
N HIS A 608 25.70 -3.53 -0.39
CA HIS A 608 24.75 -2.96 0.60
C HIS A 608 23.41 -2.49 0.01
N ALA A 609 23.26 -2.41 -1.31
CA ALA A 609 21.97 -2.18 -1.95
C ALA A 609 21.16 -3.48 -2.16
N LEU A 610 21.77 -4.66 -1.99
CA LEU A 610 21.13 -5.97 -2.15
C LEU A 610 19.85 -6.12 -1.32
N PRO A 611 19.77 -5.73 -0.01
CA PRO A 611 18.55 -5.91 0.77
C PRO A 611 17.37 -5.06 0.29
N ALA A 612 17.63 -3.94 -0.38
CA ALA A 612 16.60 -3.07 -0.96
C ALA A 612 16.10 -3.55 -2.34
N PHE A 613 16.90 -4.34 -3.05
CA PHE A 613 16.56 -4.87 -4.37
C PHE A 613 16.12 -6.35 -4.36
N TRP A 614 16.59 -7.17 -3.42
CA TRP A 614 16.39 -8.62 -3.43
C TRP A 614 14.91 -9.05 -3.45
N GLY A 615 14.61 -10.05 -4.27
CA GLY A 615 13.27 -10.57 -4.52
C GLY A 615 13.29 -11.62 -5.62
N LEU A 616 12.12 -11.99 -6.17
CA LEU A 616 12.02 -13.02 -7.21
C LEU A 616 12.49 -12.55 -8.59
N ARG A 617 12.42 -11.23 -8.87
CA ARG A 617 12.96 -10.53 -10.06
C ARG A 617 12.84 -11.30 -11.40
N PRO A 618 11.68 -11.91 -11.74
CA PRO A 618 11.63 -12.92 -12.80
C PRO A 618 11.96 -12.40 -14.20
N LEU A 619 11.56 -11.17 -14.54
CA LEU A 619 11.89 -10.57 -15.85
C LEU A 619 13.39 -10.31 -16.00
N PHE A 620 14.09 -9.96 -14.92
CA PHE A 620 15.55 -9.80 -14.91
C PHE A 620 16.23 -11.15 -15.15
N VAL A 621 15.88 -12.17 -14.35
CA VAL A 621 16.40 -13.54 -14.45
C VAL A 621 16.20 -14.12 -15.86
N ARG A 622 14.96 -13.99 -16.39
CA ARG A 622 14.60 -14.35 -17.76
C ARG A 622 15.46 -13.64 -18.81
N ASN A 623 15.73 -12.34 -18.62
CA ASN A 623 16.53 -11.56 -19.57
C ASN A 623 18.01 -11.95 -19.53
N VAL A 624 18.60 -12.15 -18.35
CA VAL A 624 19.99 -12.63 -18.21
C VAL A 624 20.15 -14.01 -18.85
N LEU A 625 19.32 -14.99 -18.46
CA LEU A 625 19.34 -16.37 -18.98
C LEU A 625 18.96 -16.51 -20.47
N ARG A 626 18.52 -15.43 -21.14
CA ARG A 626 18.23 -15.41 -22.59
C ARG A 626 19.22 -14.60 -23.42
N ARG A 627 19.99 -13.69 -22.81
CA ARG A 627 20.82 -12.70 -23.53
C ARG A 627 22.31 -12.78 -23.22
N ASP A 628 22.71 -13.75 -22.38
CA ASP A 628 24.10 -13.90 -21.90
C ASP A 628 24.66 -12.58 -21.33
N ALA A 629 23.84 -11.92 -20.52
CA ALA A 629 24.17 -10.63 -19.93
C ALA A 629 25.17 -10.80 -18.78
N LYS A 630 26.16 -9.90 -18.68
CA LYS A 630 27.29 -9.96 -17.72
C LYS A 630 26.87 -9.66 -16.28
N TRP A 631 26.14 -10.61 -15.69
CA TRP A 631 25.62 -10.67 -14.33
C TRP A 631 25.88 -12.02 -13.65
N CYS A 632 26.48 -12.97 -14.38
CA CYS A 632 26.74 -14.34 -13.91
C CYS A 632 28.21 -14.57 -13.49
N ASP A 633 28.93 -13.48 -13.25
CA ASP A 633 30.38 -13.35 -13.01
C ASP A 633 30.52 -12.69 -11.62
N ASP A 634 31.10 -13.39 -10.63
CA ASP A 634 31.30 -12.82 -9.29
C ASP A 634 32.58 -11.96 -9.31
N ARG A 635 32.43 -10.64 -9.19
CA ARG A 635 33.56 -9.70 -9.28
C ARG A 635 34.55 -9.78 -8.11
N SER A 636 34.29 -10.64 -7.12
CA SER A 636 35.23 -10.98 -6.05
C SER A 636 36.00 -12.29 -6.27
N SER A 637 35.70 -13.02 -7.35
CA SER A 637 36.35 -14.27 -7.78
C SER A 637 37.55 -14.02 -8.72
N GLU A 638 38.47 -14.98 -8.80
CA GLU A 638 39.56 -15.01 -9.79
C GLU A 638 39.15 -15.66 -11.12
N LYS A 639 37.93 -16.20 -11.22
CA LYS A 639 37.48 -17.04 -12.34
C LYS A 639 36.06 -16.66 -12.77
N VAL A 640 35.94 -15.92 -13.87
CA VAL A 640 34.66 -15.53 -14.49
C VAL A 640 33.68 -16.72 -14.51
N GLU A 641 32.68 -16.67 -13.63
CA GLU A 641 31.62 -17.68 -13.58
C GLU A 641 30.69 -17.58 -14.81
N THR A 642 29.91 -18.64 -15.02
CA THR A 642 28.85 -18.68 -16.03
C THR A 642 27.50 -18.84 -15.34
N CYS A 643 26.41 -18.49 -16.02
CA CYS A 643 25.07 -18.66 -15.47
C CYS A 643 24.79 -20.12 -15.12
N ASP A 644 25.31 -21.06 -15.92
CA ASP A 644 25.25 -22.50 -15.67
C ASP A 644 26.03 -22.92 -14.41
N ALA A 645 27.17 -22.29 -14.10
CA ALA A 645 27.91 -22.53 -12.86
C ALA A 645 27.14 -22.00 -11.63
N LEU A 646 26.56 -20.80 -11.71
CA LEU A 646 25.75 -20.22 -10.63
C LEU A 646 24.42 -20.95 -10.38
N LEU A 647 23.95 -21.76 -11.33
CA LEU A 647 22.72 -22.55 -11.20
C LEU A 647 22.92 -23.89 -10.44
N GLN A 648 24.16 -24.36 -10.25
CA GLN A 648 24.48 -25.69 -9.65
C GLN A 648 24.18 -25.78 -8.15
#